data_AF-A0AAU6T3R1-F1
#
_entry.id   AF-A0AAU6T3R1-F1
#
_cell.length_a   1.000
_cell.length_b   1.000
_cell.length_c   1.000
_cell.angle_alpha   90.00
_cell.angle_beta   90.00
_cell.angle_gamma   90.00
#
_symmetry.space_group_name_H-M   'P 1'
#
loop_
_entity.id
_entity.type
_entity.pdbx_description
1 polymer ?
#
loop_
_entity_poly.entity_id
_entity_poly.type
_entity_poly.pdbx_seq_one_letter_code
_entity_poly.pdbx_strand_id
1 'polypeptide(L)'
;MGDIMRPVPFKNLLTRIFAEYKESQSIFGIPAAQFYRKQDERKIKVFGETCETPIGPAAGPHTQLAQNIVTSWLTGGRFIELKTVQILDRLELAKPCIDAEDECFNTEWSTEFTLTKAFDEYLKAWFALYLLEEIFDPRLDGEAKSFIFNMSVGYNLDGIKQPPMQQFIHGLMDASQRPAFAEYQQQLREFVADEQFIAALGLEARRDRLQQLADCIPATLVHGVTLSTMHGCPPNEIEAICRYMLEEKGLNTFVKLNPTLLGYPRVREILDGCGFDYIGLSEESFDHDLKLDQAKGMLTRLMALGAEKGLTFGVKLTNTLGTINRKGALPGDEMYMSGRALFPLSINVAAVLSRAFDGKLPISYSGGASKFNICEIFETGIRPITMATDLLKPGGYLRQLECLKEIDASDSWAMTRVDVAKLEALAAKALTMDYTQKEWKSEDRIEVGGGLPLTDCYVAPCVTACAVHQDIPEYIRLMGEGEYVAALELIYQRNALPAITGHICDHQCQYNCTRLDYDSPLNIRELKKVSLERGWEGYKARWHKPAGSGDKHPVAVIGAGPAGLSAGYFLARAGHPVTIFEREADAGGVVKHIIPEFRIPAELIQHDIDFVAAHGVKFEFGCDPALTVDKLQEQGFTYVFVGIGADKNGGMRLEGDHERIYKSFHFLRSFNQGKPLPLGRHVAVIGAGNTAMDCARAALKVPGVSDVTVIYRRSEKEMPAYREEYLEAVEDGVRFCFLTNPERFDKDGKLTVRMMSLGDPDEQGRRRPVPTEQTEVMQMDALITAIGEQPDCEVLQRMGIPLGSDGWPEVDAQSGETRRRNVFLIGDVQSGPSSIVAAIGGARRAADLVLAREHIAGKPCDVTSQPSDKEEIYRRKGNIAVTLVDKGERDAFVAQEAHRCLECNYLCSKCVDVCPNRANVAIAVPGFKDQFQTLHLDAYCNECGNCAQFCPWQGKPYQDKVTIFSLSEDFDNSRNPGFYLAEGHDGGGELRVRQGGETYRLTIDAQSRIPNVPEALGDMCRIISHVHAHHHYLLGAVAA
;
A
#
# COMPACT_ATOMS: atom_id res chain seq x y z
N MET A 1 20.34 15.33 13.52
CA MET A 1 19.71 15.32 12.19
C MET A 1 19.09 16.68 12.03
N GLY A 2 19.29 17.33 10.88
CA GLY A 2 18.63 18.59 10.59
C GLY A 2 17.33 18.27 9.89
N ASP A 3 16.22 18.20 10.62
CA ASP A 3 14.85 18.18 10.08
C ASP A 3 14.48 19.53 9.41
N ILE A 4 15.45 20.16 8.77
CA ILE A 4 15.45 21.53 8.31
C ILE A 4 15.37 21.52 6.79
N MET A 5 14.21 21.83 6.26
CA MET A 5 14.09 22.09 4.83
C MET A 5 14.80 23.39 4.44
N ARG A 6 15.51 23.36 3.32
CA ARG A 6 16.30 24.46 2.79
C ARG A 6 15.74 24.94 1.45
N PRO A 7 15.41 26.24 1.32
CA PRO A 7 15.00 26.80 0.04
C PRO A 7 16.07 26.63 -1.04
N VAL A 8 15.64 26.28 -2.26
CA VAL A 8 16.52 26.19 -3.43
C VAL A 8 16.56 27.54 -4.14
N PRO A 9 17.73 28.07 -4.53
CA PRO A 9 17.82 29.26 -5.37
C PRO A 9 17.05 29.07 -6.68
N PHE A 10 16.38 30.11 -7.18
CA PHE A 10 15.49 30.00 -8.34
C PHE A 10 16.20 29.46 -9.60
N LYS A 11 17.39 29.96 -9.93
CA LYS A 11 18.22 29.42 -11.02
C LYS A 11 18.50 27.93 -10.86
N ASN A 12 18.81 27.45 -9.66
CA ASN A 12 19.09 26.04 -9.40
C ASN A 12 17.83 25.18 -9.55
N LEU A 13 16.66 25.70 -9.16
CA LEU A 13 15.38 25.05 -9.38
C LEU A 13 15.11 24.86 -10.89
N LEU A 14 15.28 25.91 -11.70
CA LEU A 14 15.11 25.84 -13.15
C LEU A 14 16.13 24.86 -13.78
N THR A 15 17.40 24.96 -13.40
CA THR A 15 18.44 24.03 -13.85
C THR A 15 18.05 22.58 -13.56
N ARG A 16 17.58 22.27 -12.35
CA ARG A 16 17.13 20.93 -11.99
C ARG A 16 15.95 20.48 -12.86
N ILE A 17 14.91 21.31 -13.01
CA ILE A 17 13.73 20.99 -13.82
C ILE A 17 14.14 20.55 -15.23
N PHE A 18 14.94 21.36 -15.91
CA PHE A 18 15.26 21.11 -17.32
C PHE A 18 16.41 20.12 -17.51
N ALA A 19 17.32 19.97 -16.54
CA ALA A 19 18.32 18.92 -16.57
C ALA A 19 17.68 17.53 -16.35
N GLU A 20 16.74 17.39 -15.40
CA GLU A 20 15.98 16.15 -15.23
C GLU A 20 15.18 15.81 -16.50
N TYR A 21 14.54 16.80 -17.12
CA TYR A 21 13.79 16.61 -18.36
C TYR A 21 14.70 16.16 -19.51
N LYS A 22 15.86 16.81 -19.69
CA LYS A 22 16.83 16.45 -20.72
C LYS A 22 17.39 15.04 -20.51
N GLU A 23 17.76 14.70 -19.29
CA GLU A 23 18.42 13.42 -18.96
C GLU A 23 17.45 12.24 -19.02
N SER A 24 16.21 12.44 -18.54
CA SER A 24 15.31 11.32 -18.22
C SER A 24 13.89 11.46 -18.75
N GLN A 25 13.60 12.52 -19.52
CA GLN A 25 12.24 12.87 -19.96
C GLN A 25 11.25 12.88 -18.78
N SER A 26 11.70 13.37 -17.62
CA SER A 26 10.89 13.48 -16.42
C SER A 26 11.22 14.75 -15.65
N ILE A 27 10.25 15.31 -14.92
CA ILE A 27 10.47 16.44 -14.01
C ILE A 27 9.99 16.04 -12.63
N PHE A 28 10.88 16.17 -11.65
CA PHE A 28 10.71 15.71 -10.28
C PHE A 28 10.17 14.28 -10.21
N GLY A 29 10.61 13.38 -11.10
CA GLY A 29 10.16 11.99 -11.15
C GLY A 29 8.78 11.75 -11.77
N ILE A 30 8.12 12.78 -12.34
CA ILE A 30 6.93 12.62 -13.19
C ILE A 30 7.39 12.48 -14.65
N PRO A 31 7.15 11.34 -15.31
CA PRO A 31 7.48 11.18 -16.73
C PRO A 31 6.70 12.16 -17.62
N ALA A 32 7.32 12.62 -18.70
CA ALA A 32 6.72 13.56 -19.65
C ALA A 32 5.41 13.02 -20.28
N ALA A 33 5.33 11.70 -20.49
CA ALA A 33 4.12 11.02 -20.96
C ALA A 33 2.93 11.13 -19.99
N GLN A 34 3.17 11.51 -18.72
CA GLN A 34 2.15 11.75 -17.69
C GLN A 34 1.92 13.24 -17.44
N PHE A 35 2.49 14.14 -18.25
CA PHE A 35 2.17 15.56 -18.16
C PHE A 35 0.74 15.77 -18.67
N TYR A 36 -0.12 16.30 -17.81
CA TYR A 36 -1.48 16.64 -18.19
C TYR A 36 -1.47 17.80 -19.19
N ARG A 37 -2.16 17.60 -20.30
CA ARG A 37 -2.45 18.63 -21.30
C ARG A 37 -3.92 18.56 -21.65
N LYS A 38 -4.62 19.66 -21.44
CA LYS A 38 -6.04 19.69 -21.71
C LYS A 38 -6.28 19.63 -23.23
N GLN A 39 -7.26 18.82 -23.64
CA GLN A 39 -7.57 18.59 -25.07
C GLN A 39 -8.73 19.44 -25.60
N ASP A 40 -9.36 20.24 -24.73
CA ASP A 40 -10.53 21.05 -25.05
C ASP A 40 -10.52 22.40 -24.32
N GLU A 41 -11.44 23.29 -24.70
CA GLU A 41 -11.51 24.67 -24.20
C GLU A 41 -12.34 24.83 -22.91
N ARG A 42 -12.82 23.74 -22.28
CA ARG A 42 -13.64 23.84 -21.06
C ARG A 42 -12.80 24.45 -19.95
N LYS A 43 -13.36 25.36 -19.17
CA LYS A 43 -12.69 25.99 -18.02
C LYS A 43 -13.70 26.21 -16.92
N ILE A 44 -13.26 26.21 -15.67
CA ILE A 44 -14.08 26.73 -14.57
C ILE A 44 -13.70 28.19 -14.29
N LYS A 45 -14.63 28.93 -13.67
CA LYS A 45 -14.36 30.27 -13.16
C LYS A 45 -14.36 30.25 -11.65
N VAL A 46 -13.30 30.78 -11.05
CA VAL A 46 -13.18 30.96 -9.60
C VAL A 46 -12.64 32.37 -9.37
N PHE A 47 -13.31 33.16 -8.53
CA PHE A 47 -12.85 34.51 -8.16
C PHE A 47 -12.67 35.49 -9.33
N GLY A 48 -13.43 35.30 -10.42
CA GLY A 48 -13.31 36.10 -11.64
C GLY A 48 -12.17 35.67 -12.57
N GLU A 49 -11.36 34.69 -12.15
CA GLU A 49 -10.30 34.09 -12.94
C GLU A 49 -10.76 32.78 -13.58
N THR A 50 -10.07 32.36 -14.64
CA THR A 50 -10.28 31.07 -15.28
C THR A 50 -9.27 30.04 -14.78
N CYS A 51 -9.72 28.79 -14.63
CA CYS A 51 -8.90 27.65 -14.26
C CYS A 51 -9.19 26.51 -15.23
N GLU A 52 -8.17 25.94 -15.87
CA GLU A 52 -8.35 24.88 -16.86
C GLU A 52 -8.95 23.61 -16.27
N THR A 53 -8.55 23.26 -15.05
CA THR A 53 -9.07 22.09 -14.36
C THR A 53 -9.73 22.51 -13.05
N PRO A 54 -10.76 21.77 -12.59
CA PRO A 54 -11.45 22.11 -11.35
C PRO A 54 -10.73 21.61 -10.11
N ILE A 55 -9.53 21.04 -10.25
CA ILE A 55 -8.81 20.42 -9.15
C ILE A 55 -7.41 20.97 -8.93
N GLY A 56 -6.87 20.69 -7.75
CA GLY A 56 -5.48 20.90 -7.43
C GLY A 56 -5.15 20.48 -6.00
N PRO A 57 -3.97 20.84 -5.49
CA PRO A 57 -3.53 20.45 -4.16
C PRO A 57 -4.18 21.35 -3.10
N ALA A 58 -4.58 20.75 -1.98
CA ALA A 58 -5.07 21.48 -0.81
C ALA A 58 -3.91 22.11 -0.04
N ALA A 59 -4.21 23.14 0.76
CA ALA A 59 -3.23 23.73 1.66
C ALA A 59 -2.61 22.66 2.57
N GLY A 60 -1.34 22.33 2.32
CA GLY A 60 -0.67 21.20 2.95
C GLY A 60 0.74 20.98 2.43
N PRO A 61 1.35 19.81 2.71
CA PRO A 61 2.72 19.51 2.28
C PRO A 61 2.95 19.68 0.78
N HIS A 62 1.95 19.36 -0.05
CA HIS A 62 2.03 19.46 -1.51
C HIS A 62 2.07 20.91 -2.07
N THR A 63 1.92 21.92 -1.21
CA THR A 63 1.95 23.34 -1.60
C THR A 63 2.97 24.14 -0.80
N GLN A 64 3.96 23.48 -0.20
CA GLN A 64 4.95 24.12 0.67
C GLN A 64 6.24 24.54 -0.05
N LEU A 65 6.69 23.73 -1.02
CA LEU A 65 7.87 23.99 -1.84
C LEU A 65 7.47 24.25 -3.29
N ALA A 66 8.25 25.05 -4.01
CA ALA A 66 8.01 25.35 -5.42
C ALA A 66 7.96 24.09 -6.29
N GLN A 67 8.84 23.11 -6.04
CA GLN A 67 8.83 21.82 -6.74
C GLN A 67 7.54 21.02 -6.53
N ASN A 68 6.89 21.14 -5.36
CA ASN A 68 5.65 20.42 -5.06
C ASN A 68 4.50 21.00 -5.89
N ILE A 69 4.45 22.33 -5.97
CA ILE A 69 3.49 23.07 -6.80
C ILE A 69 3.69 22.75 -8.29
N VAL A 70 4.94 22.77 -8.76
CA VAL A 70 5.29 22.36 -10.13
C VAL A 70 4.82 20.93 -10.41
N THR A 71 5.08 19.99 -9.50
CA THR A 71 4.68 18.59 -9.66
C THR A 71 3.15 18.42 -9.75
N SER A 72 2.41 19.17 -8.92
CA SER A 72 0.94 19.18 -9.01
C SER A 72 0.45 19.76 -10.33
N TRP A 73 1.07 20.84 -10.83
CA TRP A 73 0.72 21.42 -12.12
C TRP A 73 1.03 20.47 -13.29
N LEU A 74 2.17 19.78 -13.28
CA LEU A 74 2.51 18.78 -14.29
C LEU A 74 1.46 17.67 -14.38
N THR A 75 0.81 17.35 -13.26
CA THR A 75 -0.27 16.34 -13.19
C THR A 75 -1.67 16.95 -13.22
N GLY A 76 -1.79 18.16 -13.78
CA GLY A 76 -3.05 18.82 -14.12
C GLY A 76 -3.73 19.59 -13.00
N GLY A 77 -3.04 19.81 -11.87
CA GLY A 77 -3.52 20.66 -10.79
C GLY A 77 -3.48 22.12 -11.22
N ARG A 78 -4.62 22.80 -11.18
CA ARG A 78 -4.72 24.19 -11.62
C ARG A 78 -5.28 25.13 -10.55
N PHE A 79 -6.06 24.62 -9.60
CA PHE A 79 -6.43 25.40 -8.41
C PHE A 79 -5.51 25.07 -7.23
N ILE A 80 -4.51 25.91 -7.00
CA ILE A 80 -3.44 25.67 -6.02
C ILE A 80 -3.71 26.46 -4.76
N GLU A 81 -4.12 25.75 -3.71
CA GLU A 81 -4.35 26.34 -2.40
C GLU A 81 -3.03 26.36 -1.62
N LEU A 82 -2.41 27.53 -1.49
CA LEU A 82 -1.09 27.68 -0.88
C LEU A 82 -1.10 27.24 0.59
N LYS A 83 0.02 26.73 1.12
CA LYS A 83 0.09 26.23 2.50
C LYS A 83 -0.26 27.38 3.46
N THR A 84 -1.11 27.07 4.45
CA THR A 84 -1.52 28.02 5.49
C THR A 84 -0.30 28.50 6.28
N VAL A 85 -0.13 29.82 6.33
CA VAL A 85 0.96 30.45 7.09
C VAL A 85 0.47 31.12 8.37
N GLN A 86 1.37 31.22 9.38
CA GLN A 86 1.13 31.83 10.69
C GLN A 86 2.35 32.66 11.12
N ILE A 87 2.21 33.51 12.16
CA ILE A 87 3.32 34.34 12.68
C ILE A 87 4.32 33.52 13.48
N LEU A 88 3.86 32.49 14.20
CA LEU A 88 4.74 31.58 14.95
C LEU A 88 5.50 30.72 13.94
N ASP A 89 6.67 31.20 13.53
CA ASP A 89 7.45 30.71 12.39
C ASP A 89 8.57 29.74 12.78
N ARG A 90 8.67 29.39 14.07
CA ARG A 90 9.55 28.34 14.60
C ARG A 90 8.82 27.52 15.66
N LEU A 91 8.08 26.51 15.22
CA LEU A 91 7.56 25.47 16.10
C LEU A 91 8.52 24.28 16.06
N GLU A 92 9.00 23.84 17.22
CA GLU A 92 9.65 22.52 17.33
C GLU A 92 8.54 21.46 17.21
N LEU A 93 8.49 20.80 16.06
CA LEU A 93 7.48 19.80 15.75
C LEU A 93 8.09 18.42 15.94
N ALA A 94 7.50 17.62 16.83
CA ALA A 94 7.92 16.24 16.97
C ALA A 94 7.62 15.46 15.67
N LYS A 95 8.60 14.67 15.22
CA LYS A 95 8.54 13.86 13.99
C LYS A 95 8.53 12.36 14.35
N PRO A 96 7.93 11.48 13.54
CA PRO A 96 7.19 11.76 12.31
C PRO A 96 5.88 12.52 12.58
N CYS A 97 5.36 13.21 11.56
CA CYS A 97 4.17 14.05 11.69
C CYS A 97 3.04 13.72 10.71
N ILE A 98 3.24 12.70 9.85
CA ILE A 98 2.24 12.18 8.91
C ILE A 98 2.18 10.66 9.03
N ASP A 99 0.96 10.15 9.17
CA ASP A 99 0.61 8.73 9.04
C ASP A 99 -0.55 8.65 8.03
N ALA A 100 -0.35 7.97 6.90
CA ALA A 100 -1.32 7.93 5.80
C ALA A 100 -1.73 6.50 5.36
N GLU A 101 -1.55 5.51 6.24
CA GLU A 101 -1.79 4.08 5.99
C GLU A 101 -3.18 3.77 5.41
N ASP A 102 -4.21 4.35 6.03
CA ASP A 102 -5.62 4.13 5.72
C ASP A 102 -6.33 5.49 5.65
N GLU A 103 -6.80 6.01 6.79
CA GLU A 103 -6.99 7.45 6.97
C GLU A 103 -5.62 8.12 7.03
N CYS A 104 -5.59 9.44 6.82
CA CYS A 104 -4.38 10.20 7.11
C CYS A 104 -4.54 11.02 8.36
N PHE A 105 -3.63 10.80 9.31
CA PHE A 105 -3.46 11.57 10.51
C PHE A 105 -2.21 12.45 10.38
N ASN A 106 -2.31 13.70 10.80
CA ASN A 106 -1.15 14.58 10.93
C ASN A 106 -1.18 15.38 12.23
N THR A 107 0.01 15.71 12.74
CA THR A 107 0.18 16.52 13.97
C THR A 107 0.75 17.90 13.69
N GLU A 108 1.05 18.21 12.42
CA GLU A 108 1.54 19.52 11.98
C GLU A 108 0.38 20.50 11.73
N TRP A 109 0.46 21.69 12.34
CA TRP A 109 -0.56 22.76 12.25
C TRP A 109 -0.18 23.90 11.29
N SER A 110 1.10 24.05 10.95
CA SER A 110 1.62 25.22 10.21
C SER A 110 2.62 24.84 9.12
N THR A 111 3.08 25.84 8.38
CA THR A 111 4.27 25.75 7.52
C THR A 111 5.54 25.64 8.38
N GLU A 112 6.55 24.93 7.89
CA GLU A 112 7.90 24.93 8.49
C GLU A 112 8.73 26.14 8.03
N PHE A 113 8.28 26.79 6.96
CA PHE A 113 8.91 27.99 6.43
C PHE A 113 8.34 29.23 7.07
N THR A 114 9.23 30.16 7.40
CA THR A 114 8.86 31.52 7.78
C THR A 114 8.04 32.18 6.68
N LEU A 115 7.27 33.22 7.01
CA LEU A 115 6.46 33.96 6.04
C LEU A 115 7.27 34.41 4.82
N THR A 116 8.50 34.86 5.02
CA THR A 116 9.42 35.27 3.95
C THR A 116 9.82 34.09 3.06
N LYS A 117 10.19 32.95 3.67
CA LYS A 117 10.57 31.73 2.92
C LYS A 117 9.37 31.14 2.15
N ALA A 118 8.17 31.16 2.74
CA ALA A 118 6.96 30.71 2.07
C ALA A 118 6.60 31.59 0.88
N PHE A 119 6.62 32.92 1.05
CA PHE A 119 6.43 33.87 -0.06
C PHE A 119 7.43 33.63 -1.20
N ASP A 120 8.70 33.42 -0.84
CA ASP A 120 9.79 33.14 -1.79
C ASP A 120 9.53 31.89 -2.63
N GLU A 121 9.13 30.77 -2.03
CA GLU A 121 8.78 29.54 -2.74
C GLU A 121 7.57 29.73 -3.67
N TYR A 122 6.55 30.48 -3.24
CA TYR A 122 5.37 30.75 -4.07
C TYR A 122 5.73 31.62 -5.27
N LEU A 123 6.63 32.58 -5.08
CA LEU A 123 7.11 33.43 -6.18
C LEU A 123 7.96 32.63 -7.18
N LYS A 124 8.84 31.74 -6.71
CA LYS A 124 9.58 30.81 -7.59
C LYS A 124 8.62 29.93 -8.41
N ALA A 125 7.63 29.34 -7.75
CA ALA A 125 6.62 28.52 -8.41
C ALA A 125 5.87 29.33 -9.47
N TRP A 126 5.49 30.57 -9.16
CA TRP A 126 4.81 31.47 -10.10
C TRP A 126 5.61 31.62 -11.41
N PHE A 127 6.87 32.07 -11.32
CA PHE A 127 7.72 32.22 -12.51
C PHE A 127 7.97 30.89 -13.23
N ALA A 128 8.21 29.80 -12.49
CA ALA A 128 8.43 28.48 -13.06
C ALA A 128 7.21 27.96 -13.84
N LEU A 129 5.99 28.15 -13.32
CA LEU A 129 4.76 27.70 -13.99
C LEU A 129 4.50 28.47 -15.29
N TYR A 130 4.74 29.79 -15.34
CA TYR A 130 4.64 30.55 -16.59
C TYR A 130 5.62 30.06 -17.66
N LEU A 131 6.86 29.72 -17.26
CA LEU A 131 7.85 29.16 -18.17
C LEU A 131 7.46 27.76 -18.64
N LEU A 132 6.99 26.90 -17.73
CA LEU A 132 6.54 25.55 -18.06
C LEU A 132 5.32 25.54 -18.97
N GLU A 133 4.36 26.44 -18.74
CA GLU A 133 3.21 26.68 -19.61
C GLU A 133 3.69 27.10 -21.01
N GLU A 134 4.55 28.12 -21.14
CA GLU A 134 5.06 28.54 -22.47
C GLU A 134 5.83 27.44 -23.21
N ILE A 135 6.49 26.52 -22.50
CA ILE A 135 7.28 25.43 -23.11
C ILE A 135 6.41 24.23 -23.49
N PHE A 136 5.57 23.76 -22.57
CA PHE A 136 4.86 22.48 -22.68
C PHE A 136 3.39 22.61 -23.08
N ASP A 137 2.77 23.76 -22.84
CA ASP A 137 1.35 24.03 -23.12
C ASP A 137 1.14 25.53 -23.46
N PRO A 138 1.73 26.01 -24.58
CA PRO A 138 1.84 27.43 -24.87
C PRO A 138 0.47 28.08 -25.08
N ARG A 139 0.25 29.20 -24.40
CA ARG A 139 -0.97 30.00 -24.51
C ARG A 139 -1.08 30.65 -25.88
N LEU A 140 -2.32 30.83 -26.33
CA LEU A 140 -2.63 31.69 -27.46
C LEU A 140 -2.54 33.18 -27.05
N ASP A 141 -2.32 34.06 -28.02
CA ASP A 141 -2.22 35.49 -27.76
C ASP A 141 -3.54 36.00 -27.15
N GLY A 142 -3.47 36.60 -25.96
CA GLY A 142 -4.63 37.11 -25.21
C GLY A 142 -5.32 36.07 -24.31
N GLU A 143 -4.85 34.83 -24.28
CA GLU A 143 -5.35 33.81 -23.37
C GLU A 143 -4.81 34.02 -21.94
N ALA A 144 -5.67 33.83 -20.94
CA ALA A 144 -5.28 33.89 -19.54
C ALA A 144 -4.47 32.65 -19.12
N LYS A 145 -3.67 32.77 -18.05
CA LYS A 145 -2.98 31.64 -17.41
C LYS A 145 -3.95 30.48 -17.09
N SER A 146 -3.45 29.25 -17.14
CA SER A 146 -4.23 28.03 -16.89
C SER A 146 -4.61 27.80 -15.43
N PHE A 147 -3.90 28.42 -14.49
CA PHE A 147 -3.94 28.09 -13.06
C PHE A 147 -4.25 29.30 -12.18
N ILE A 148 -4.70 29.04 -10.94
CA ILE A 148 -5.04 30.03 -9.92
C ILE A 148 -4.26 29.69 -8.65
N PHE A 149 -3.58 30.68 -8.06
CA PHE A 149 -3.08 30.59 -6.69
C PHE A 149 -4.12 31.18 -5.75
N ASN A 150 -4.50 30.41 -4.74
CA ASN A 150 -5.37 30.86 -3.67
C ASN A 150 -4.58 30.88 -2.36
N MET A 151 -4.44 32.06 -1.77
CA MET A 151 -3.69 32.23 -0.52
C MET A 151 -4.40 31.51 0.62
N SER A 152 -3.65 30.96 1.58
CA SER A 152 -4.24 30.46 2.83
C SER A 152 -3.62 31.14 4.04
N VAL A 153 -4.46 31.70 4.90
CA VAL A 153 -4.04 32.43 6.12
C VAL A 153 -4.77 31.84 7.32
N GLY A 154 -4.04 31.58 8.40
CA GLY A 154 -4.62 31.03 9.63
C GLY A 154 -4.11 31.73 10.88
N TYR A 155 -4.87 32.71 11.38
CA TYR A 155 -4.62 33.38 12.66
C TYR A 155 -5.86 34.17 13.10
N ASN A 156 -5.86 34.73 14.32
CA ASN A 156 -6.86 35.71 14.72
C ASN A 156 -6.68 37.05 13.97
N LEU A 157 -7.67 37.94 14.03
CA LEU A 157 -7.64 39.21 13.30
C LEU A 157 -6.45 40.09 13.71
N ASP A 158 -6.11 40.11 14.99
CA ASP A 158 -5.00 40.89 15.53
C ASP A 158 -3.67 40.46 14.93
N GLY A 159 -3.39 39.16 14.82
CA GLY A 159 -2.19 38.70 14.15
C GLY A 159 -2.24 38.85 12.64
N ILE A 160 -3.41 38.70 12.01
CA ILE A 160 -3.55 39.02 10.59
C ILE A 160 -3.10 40.46 10.31
N LYS A 161 -3.43 41.40 11.21
CA LYS A 161 -3.04 42.81 11.12
C LYS A 161 -1.58 43.10 11.47
N GLN A 162 -0.82 42.13 11.99
CA GLN A 162 0.59 42.36 12.33
C GLN A 162 1.44 42.61 11.09
N PRO A 163 2.49 43.46 11.19
CA PRO A 163 3.30 43.84 10.03
C PRO A 163 3.87 42.67 9.22
N PRO A 164 4.40 41.57 9.81
CA PRO A 164 4.92 40.44 9.02
C PRO A 164 3.85 39.76 8.17
N MET A 165 2.65 39.53 8.73
CA MET A 165 1.54 38.92 8.02
C MET A 165 0.99 39.86 6.94
N GLN A 166 0.91 41.16 7.23
CA GLN A 166 0.53 42.17 6.23
C GLN A 166 1.52 42.23 5.07
N GLN A 167 2.83 42.16 5.34
CA GLN A 167 3.85 42.11 4.29
C GLN A 167 3.72 40.86 3.41
N PHE A 168 3.40 39.70 4.01
CA PHE A 168 3.14 38.47 3.28
C PHE A 168 1.90 38.58 2.38
N ILE A 169 0.76 39.02 2.95
CA ILE A 169 -0.50 39.22 2.22
C ILE A 169 -0.31 40.21 1.07
N HIS A 170 0.24 41.39 1.33
CA HIS A 170 0.47 42.39 0.30
C HIS A 170 1.46 41.90 -0.77
N GLY A 171 2.49 41.13 -0.39
CA GLY A 171 3.44 40.57 -1.35
C GLY A 171 2.78 39.62 -2.34
N LEU A 172 1.84 38.78 -1.89
CA LEU A 172 1.09 37.88 -2.79
C LEU A 172 0.03 38.62 -3.62
N MET A 173 -0.58 39.67 -3.06
CA MET A 173 -1.50 40.53 -3.80
C MET A 173 -0.78 41.31 -4.91
N ASP A 174 0.41 41.84 -4.62
CA ASP A 174 1.24 42.56 -5.58
C ASP A 174 2.73 42.48 -5.18
N ALA A 175 3.47 41.68 -5.94
CA ALA A 175 4.89 41.47 -5.77
C ALA A 175 5.75 42.54 -6.45
N SER A 176 5.18 43.54 -7.13
CA SER A 176 5.92 44.49 -7.99
C SER A 176 6.98 45.30 -7.24
N GLN A 177 6.72 45.58 -5.95
CA GLN A 177 7.63 46.31 -5.08
C GLN A 177 8.58 45.40 -4.29
N ARG A 178 8.51 44.07 -4.49
CA ARG A 178 9.36 43.10 -3.81
C ARG A 178 10.66 42.92 -4.60
N PRO A 179 11.84 43.09 -3.99
CA PRO A 179 13.12 42.91 -4.69
C PRO A 179 13.25 41.55 -5.40
N ALA A 180 12.75 40.49 -4.77
CA ALA A 180 12.75 39.13 -5.31
C ALA A 180 11.99 39.02 -6.66
N PHE A 181 10.97 39.84 -6.91
CA PHE A 181 10.24 39.82 -8.18
C PHE A 181 11.14 40.26 -9.35
N ALA A 182 11.79 41.41 -9.20
CA ALA A 182 12.72 41.92 -10.21
C ALA A 182 13.94 40.99 -10.38
N GLU A 183 14.39 40.37 -9.29
CA GLU A 183 15.46 39.38 -9.31
C GLU A 183 15.08 38.15 -10.13
N TYR A 184 13.91 37.54 -9.90
CA TYR A 184 13.47 36.36 -10.64
C TYR A 184 13.11 36.66 -12.08
N GLN A 185 12.60 37.86 -12.35
CA GLN A 185 12.45 38.35 -13.72
C GLN A 185 13.81 38.40 -14.44
N GLN A 186 14.84 38.95 -13.81
CA GLN A 186 16.18 39.00 -14.39
C GLN A 186 16.81 37.60 -14.55
N GLN A 187 16.71 36.75 -13.53
CA GLN A 187 17.21 35.38 -13.61
C GLN A 187 16.50 34.58 -14.71
N LEU A 188 15.19 34.77 -14.89
CA LEU A 188 14.45 34.15 -15.98
C LEU A 188 14.92 34.65 -17.34
N ARG A 189 15.12 35.97 -17.53
CA ARG A 189 15.67 36.53 -18.78
C ARG A 189 17.02 35.90 -19.13
N GLU A 190 17.91 35.78 -18.15
CA GLU A 190 19.22 35.16 -18.34
C GLU A 190 19.09 33.68 -18.70
N PHE A 191 18.17 32.97 -18.04
CA PHE A 191 17.96 31.54 -18.28
C PHE A 191 17.43 31.26 -19.69
N VAL A 192 16.42 32.01 -20.15
CA VAL A 192 15.83 31.83 -21.49
C VAL A 192 16.68 32.43 -22.62
N ALA A 193 17.69 33.25 -22.29
CA ALA A 193 18.68 33.74 -23.26
C ALA A 193 19.81 32.73 -23.53
N ASP A 194 19.92 31.66 -22.75
CA ASP A 194 20.90 30.60 -22.98
C ASP A 194 20.57 29.81 -24.26
N GLU A 195 21.42 29.98 -25.28
CA GLU A 195 21.31 29.29 -26.57
C GLU A 195 21.35 27.76 -26.42
N GLN A 196 22.08 27.24 -25.43
CA GLN A 196 22.13 25.80 -25.19
C GLN A 196 20.81 25.28 -24.66
N PHE A 197 20.14 26.03 -23.79
CA PHE A 197 18.81 25.71 -23.29
C PHE A 197 17.78 25.71 -24.43
N ILE A 198 17.77 26.77 -25.26
CA ILE A 198 16.88 26.88 -26.41
C ILE A 198 17.07 25.72 -27.39
N ALA A 199 18.31 25.43 -27.76
CA ALA A 199 18.63 24.34 -28.69
C ALA A 199 18.32 22.96 -28.11
N ALA A 200 18.56 22.75 -26.81
CA ALA A 200 18.31 21.46 -26.16
C ALA A 200 16.83 21.06 -26.15
N LEU A 201 15.91 22.04 -26.18
CA LEU A 201 14.46 21.82 -26.17
C LEU A 201 13.80 22.11 -27.53
N GLY A 202 14.57 22.47 -28.56
CA GLY A 202 14.04 22.81 -29.89
C GLY A 202 13.10 24.02 -29.87
N LEU A 203 13.48 25.07 -29.13
CA LEU A 203 12.64 26.24 -28.88
C LEU A 203 12.96 27.45 -29.78
N GLU A 204 13.72 27.26 -30.87
CA GLU A 204 14.22 28.35 -31.71
C GLU A 204 13.09 29.22 -32.27
N ALA A 205 11.98 28.60 -32.70
CA ALA A 205 10.81 29.30 -33.22
C ALA A 205 10.05 30.11 -32.16
N ARG A 206 10.28 29.84 -30.86
CA ARG A 206 9.62 30.50 -29.73
C ARG A 206 10.55 31.44 -28.96
N ARG A 207 11.77 31.67 -29.45
CA ARG A 207 12.79 32.52 -28.81
C ARG A 207 12.25 33.87 -28.37
N ASP A 208 11.61 34.60 -29.29
CA ASP A 208 11.14 35.96 -29.00
C ASP A 208 10.05 35.97 -27.92
N ARG A 209 9.15 34.97 -27.95
CA ARG A 209 8.11 34.81 -26.91
C ARG A 209 8.73 34.50 -25.56
N LEU A 210 9.71 33.60 -25.50
CA LEU A 210 10.42 33.25 -24.26
C LEU A 210 11.19 34.44 -23.69
N GLN A 211 11.85 35.24 -24.54
CA GLN A 211 12.53 36.46 -24.10
C GLN A 211 11.55 37.50 -23.54
N GLN A 212 10.37 37.65 -24.16
CA GLN A 212 9.32 38.56 -23.70
C GLN A 212 8.58 38.05 -22.46
N LEU A 213 8.60 36.72 -22.19
CA LEU A 213 7.85 36.09 -21.10
C LEU A 213 8.15 36.74 -19.76
N ALA A 214 9.43 36.99 -19.46
CA ALA A 214 9.84 37.58 -18.19
C ALA A 214 9.17 38.94 -17.93
N ASP A 215 8.93 39.73 -18.97
CA ASP A 215 8.30 41.05 -18.86
C ASP A 215 6.76 40.99 -18.87
N CYS A 216 6.19 39.84 -19.23
CA CYS A 216 4.74 39.62 -19.29
C CYS A 216 4.19 38.90 -18.04
N ILE A 217 5.05 38.36 -17.16
CA ILE A 217 4.60 37.72 -15.93
C ILE A 217 4.01 38.79 -14.99
N PRO A 218 2.73 38.67 -14.58
CA PRO A 218 2.11 39.64 -13.71
C PRO A 218 2.64 39.52 -12.28
N ALA A 219 2.74 40.67 -11.61
CA ALA A 219 3.14 40.76 -10.21
C ALA A 219 1.99 40.43 -9.23
N THR A 220 0.76 40.31 -9.72
CA THR A 220 -0.42 39.92 -8.93
C THR A 220 -0.55 38.39 -8.94
N LEU A 221 -0.20 37.74 -7.83
CA LEU A 221 -0.20 36.28 -7.74
C LEU A 221 -1.57 35.73 -7.32
N VAL A 222 -2.29 36.43 -6.43
CA VAL A 222 -3.56 35.96 -5.87
C VAL A 222 -4.67 37.01 -5.95
N HIS A 223 -5.89 36.54 -6.22
CA HIS A 223 -7.12 37.35 -6.11
C HIS A 223 -8.08 36.82 -5.02
N GLY A 224 -7.70 35.73 -4.34
CA GLY A 224 -8.51 35.09 -3.32
C GLY A 224 -7.71 34.58 -2.12
N VAL A 225 -8.43 34.35 -1.03
CA VAL A 225 -7.91 33.77 0.21
C VAL A 225 -8.87 32.71 0.78
N THR A 226 -8.33 31.56 1.20
CA THR A 226 -8.98 30.65 2.14
C THR A 226 -8.55 30.99 3.56
N LEU A 227 -9.51 31.25 4.44
CA LEU A 227 -9.28 31.47 5.86
C LEU A 227 -9.37 30.16 6.63
N SER A 228 -8.26 29.78 7.28
CA SER A 228 -8.22 28.65 8.22
C SER A 228 -8.39 29.17 9.63
N THR A 229 -9.56 28.98 10.23
CA THR A 229 -9.83 29.41 11.61
C THR A 229 -9.28 28.38 12.60
N MET A 230 -8.68 28.83 13.70
CA MET A 230 -8.26 27.95 14.79
C MET A 230 -9.48 27.26 15.42
N HIS A 231 -9.28 26.06 15.99
CA HIS A 231 -10.33 25.40 16.79
C HIS A 231 -10.77 26.30 17.94
N GLY A 232 -12.08 26.38 18.17
CA GLY A 232 -12.65 27.28 19.18
C GLY A 232 -12.60 28.77 18.83
N CYS A 233 -12.26 29.15 17.59
CA CYS A 233 -12.32 30.54 17.16
C CYS A 233 -13.76 31.07 17.24
N PRO A 234 -14.02 32.16 18.00
CA PRO A 234 -15.37 32.68 18.17
C PRO A 234 -16.02 33.08 16.83
N PRO A 235 -17.33 32.83 16.61
CA PRO A 235 -18.01 33.16 15.35
C PRO A 235 -17.87 34.62 14.91
N ASN A 236 -17.89 35.55 15.86
CA ASN A 236 -17.72 36.98 15.60
C ASN A 236 -16.29 37.32 15.12
N GLU A 237 -15.29 36.59 15.59
CA GLU A 237 -13.89 36.74 15.15
C GLU A 237 -13.75 36.24 13.70
N ILE A 238 -14.33 35.09 13.38
CA ILE A 238 -14.36 34.53 12.01
C ILE A 238 -14.99 35.53 11.05
N GLU A 239 -16.15 36.09 11.41
CA GLU A 239 -16.84 37.09 10.60
C GLU A 239 -16.00 38.35 10.44
N ALA A 240 -15.37 38.86 11.51
CA ALA A 240 -14.53 40.04 11.47
C ALA A 240 -13.33 39.88 10.52
N ILE A 241 -12.69 38.70 10.51
CA ILE A 241 -11.60 38.40 9.58
C ILE A 241 -12.12 38.37 8.14
N CYS A 242 -13.24 37.70 7.88
CA CYS A 242 -13.82 37.64 6.54
C CYS A 242 -14.19 39.05 6.03
N ARG A 243 -14.80 39.88 6.89
CA ARG A 243 -15.10 41.28 6.54
C ARG A 243 -13.83 42.07 6.24
N TYR A 244 -12.78 41.93 7.05
CA TYR A 244 -11.50 42.58 6.81
C TYR A 244 -10.89 42.21 5.45
N MET A 245 -10.95 40.93 5.06
CA MET A 245 -10.46 40.50 3.74
C MET A 245 -11.29 41.07 2.59
N LEU A 246 -12.62 41.09 2.72
CA LEU A 246 -13.52 41.63 1.69
C LEU A 246 -13.46 43.16 1.57
N GLU A 247 -13.42 43.88 2.70
CA GLU A 247 -13.51 45.34 2.73
C GLU A 247 -12.14 46.02 2.60
N GLU A 248 -11.17 45.62 3.42
CA GLU A 248 -9.88 46.32 3.52
C GLU A 248 -8.84 45.75 2.55
N LYS A 249 -8.91 44.44 2.23
CA LYS A 249 -8.00 43.80 1.28
C LYS A 249 -8.57 43.63 -0.12
N GLY A 250 -9.88 43.74 -0.29
CA GLY A 250 -10.52 43.55 -1.59
C GLY A 250 -10.32 42.14 -2.15
N LEU A 251 -10.19 41.13 -1.29
CA LEU A 251 -9.94 39.74 -1.69
C LEU A 251 -11.23 38.92 -1.70
N ASN A 252 -11.39 38.10 -2.74
CA ASN A 252 -12.38 37.04 -2.71
C ASN A 252 -12.05 36.08 -1.56
N THR A 253 -13.07 35.62 -0.81
CA THR A 253 -12.83 34.95 0.46
C THR A 253 -13.61 33.65 0.56
N PHE A 254 -12.88 32.56 0.78
CA PHE A 254 -13.44 31.32 1.33
C PHE A 254 -13.15 31.23 2.82
N VAL A 255 -14.14 30.83 3.61
CA VAL A 255 -13.94 30.46 5.02
C VAL A 255 -13.98 28.94 5.17
N LYS A 256 -12.98 28.37 5.83
CA LYS A 256 -12.92 26.93 6.10
C LYS A 256 -13.94 26.56 7.17
N LEU A 257 -14.75 25.54 6.90
CA LEU A 257 -15.78 25.02 7.81
C LEU A 257 -15.55 23.54 8.09
N ASN A 258 -15.69 23.17 9.38
CA ASN A 258 -15.41 21.83 9.88
C ASN A 258 -16.69 20.98 10.06
N PRO A 259 -16.58 19.64 10.03
CA PRO A 259 -17.63 18.69 10.36
C PRO A 259 -18.32 18.88 11.70
N THR A 260 -17.68 19.61 12.62
CA THR A 260 -18.25 19.95 13.93
C THR A 260 -19.60 20.68 13.82
N LEU A 261 -19.88 21.30 12.67
CA LEU A 261 -21.20 21.85 12.31
C LEU A 261 -22.37 20.85 12.35
N LEU A 262 -22.12 19.55 12.17
CA LEU A 262 -23.16 18.52 12.31
C LEU A 262 -23.55 18.27 13.78
N GLY A 263 -22.70 18.69 14.72
CA GLY A 263 -22.83 18.39 16.14
C GLY A 263 -22.22 17.03 16.51
N TYR A 264 -21.76 16.92 17.76
CA TYR A 264 -21.09 15.73 18.28
C TYR A 264 -21.90 14.44 18.08
N PRO A 265 -23.21 14.37 18.43
CA PRO A 265 -23.97 13.13 18.29
C PRO A 265 -24.03 12.64 16.85
N ARG A 266 -24.21 13.54 15.88
CA ARG A 266 -24.33 13.17 14.47
C ARG A 266 -22.99 12.77 13.87
N VAL A 267 -21.89 13.44 14.22
CA VAL A 267 -20.55 13.02 13.77
C VAL A 267 -20.23 11.64 14.32
N ARG A 268 -20.55 11.39 15.59
CA ARG A 268 -20.30 10.09 16.23
C ARG A 268 -21.14 8.98 15.60
N GLU A 269 -22.43 9.23 15.38
CA GLU A 269 -23.33 8.32 14.67
C GLU A 269 -22.80 7.92 13.29
N ILE A 270 -22.31 8.89 12.50
CA ILE A 270 -21.77 8.61 11.16
C ILE A 270 -20.51 7.76 11.24
N LEU A 271 -19.54 8.15 12.08
CA LEU A 271 -18.28 7.42 12.19
C LEU A 271 -18.49 6.00 12.73
N ASP A 272 -19.32 5.83 13.76
CA ASP A 272 -19.64 4.51 14.33
C ASP A 272 -20.39 3.64 13.31
N GLY A 273 -21.36 4.23 12.61
CA GLY A 273 -22.11 3.55 11.55
C GLY A 273 -21.24 3.10 10.37
N CYS A 274 -20.13 3.80 10.11
CA CYS A 274 -19.15 3.43 9.08
C CYS A 274 -18.00 2.56 9.62
N GLY A 275 -18.02 2.15 10.90
CA GLY A 275 -16.99 1.30 11.51
C GLY A 275 -15.72 2.02 11.99
N PHE A 276 -15.74 3.35 12.13
CA PHE A 276 -14.64 4.18 12.64
C PHE A 276 -14.77 4.53 14.14
N ASP A 277 -15.27 3.59 14.94
CA ASP A 277 -15.48 3.75 16.39
C ASP A 277 -14.17 3.95 17.18
N TYR A 278 -13.04 3.51 16.65
CA TYR A 278 -11.71 3.75 17.24
C TYR A 278 -11.26 5.22 17.18
N ILE A 279 -11.85 6.04 16.30
CA ILE A 279 -11.48 7.46 16.15
C ILE A 279 -12.03 8.24 17.34
N GLY A 280 -11.13 8.63 18.25
CA GLY A 280 -11.50 9.42 19.44
C GLY A 280 -11.81 10.87 19.10
N LEU A 281 -12.90 11.39 19.65
CA LEU A 281 -13.32 12.80 19.53
C LEU A 281 -13.53 13.41 20.92
N SER A 282 -13.21 14.68 21.08
CA SER A 282 -13.53 15.47 22.27
C SER A 282 -14.87 16.18 22.06
N GLU A 283 -15.84 15.95 22.95
CA GLU A 283 -17.14 16.64 22.91
C GLU A 283 -17.00 18.14 23.22
N GLU A 284 -16.11 18.50 24.14
CA GLU A 284 -15.81 19.89 24.51
C GLU A 284 -15.34 20.72 23.29
N SER A 285 -14.56 20.13 22.39
CA SER A 285 -14.13 20.80 21.16
C SER A 285 -15.32 21.20 20.25
N PHE A 286 -16.40 20.44 20.25
CA PHE A 286 -17.61 20.79 19.49
C PHE A 286 -18.36 21.95 20.13
N ASP A 287 -18.27 22.12 21.46
CA ASP A 287 -18.94 23.19 22.19
C ASP A 287 -18.34 24.56 21.96
N HIS A 288 -17.02 24.62 21.78
CA HIS A 288 -16.32 25.84 21.45
C HIS A 288 -16.36 26.20 19.96
N ASP A 289 -16.60 25.23 19.08
CA ASP A 289 -16.66 25.44 17.63
C ASP A 289 -17.96 26.12 17.17
N LEU A 290 -17.89 26.72 15.98
CA LEU A 290 -19.01 27.37 15.31
C LEU A 290 -20.22 26.44 15.18
N LYS A 291 -21.38 26.88 15.68
CA LYS A 291 -22.64 26.12 15.57
C LYS A 291 -23.37 26.41 14.26
N LEU A 292 -24.16 25.44 13.78
CA LEU A 292 -24.80 25.51 12.46
C LEU A 292 -25.66 26.76 12.23
N ASP A 293 -26.50 27.15 13.20
CA ASP A 293 -27.37 28.32 13.03
C ASP A 293 -26.60 29.64 13.08
N GLN A 294 -25.51 29.71 13.87
CA GLN A 294 -24.57 30.83 13.85
C GLN A 294 -23.87 30.92 12.49
N ALA A 295 -23.43 29.78 11.94
CA ALA A 295 -22.82 29.69 10.62
C ALA A 295 -23.78 30.22 9.54
N LYS A 296 -25.03 29.75 9.50
CA LYS A 296 -26.03 30.23 8.52
C LYS A 296 -26.21 31.75 8.58
N GLY A 297 -26.31 32.32 9.78
CA GLY A 297 -26.44 33.76 9.98
C GLY A 297 -25.21 34.53 9.48
N MET A 298 -24.01 34.09 9.84
CA MET A 298 -22.74 34.68 9.42
C MET A 298 -22.57 34.60 7.90
N LEU A 299 -22.78 33.43 7.30
CA LEU A 299 -22.65 33.21 5.86
C LEU A 299 -23.62 34.09 5.06
N THR A 300 -24.86 34.26 5.53
CA THR A 300 -25.83 35.16 4.89
C THR A 300 -25.31 36.60 4.82
N ARG A 301 -24.76 37.12 5.92
CA ARG A 301 -24.21 38.49 5.97
C ARG A 301 -22.97 38.64 5.09
N LEU A 302 -22.06 37.66 5.12
CA LEU A 302 -20.82 37.70 4.34
C LEU A 302 -21.06 37.53 2.83
N MET A 303 -22.04 36.71 2.42
CA MET A 303 -22.46 36.64 1.01
C MET A 303 -23.02 37.98 0.53
N ALA A 304 -23.86 38.64 1.33
CA ALA A 304 -24.39 39.95 1.00
C ALA A 304 -23.29 41.01 0.92
N LEU A 305 -22.33 41.00 1.85
CA LEU A 305 -21.18 41.89 1.83
C LEU A 305 -20.28 41.65 0.60
N GLY A 306 -19.99 40.39 0.25
CA GLY A 306 -19.26 40.06 -0.96
C GLY A 306 -19.94 40.65 -2.20
N ALA A 307 -21.25 40.45 -2.33
CA ALA A 307 -22.03 41.03 -3.42
C ALA A 307 -21.99 42.56 -3.44
N GLU A 308 -22.08 43.23 -2.29
CA GLU A 308 -21.94 44.69 -2.15
C GLU A 308 -20.56 45.19 -2.64
N LYS A 309 -19.49 44.45 -2.33
CA LYS A 309 -18.12 44.79 -2.74
C LYS A 309 -17.74 44.31 -4.13
N GLY A 310 -18.62 43.59 -4.83
CA GLY A 310 -18.31 42.97 -6.12
C GLY A 310 -17.30 41.82 -6.02
N LEU A 311 -17.21 41.17 -4.85
CA LEU A 311 -16.31 40.06 -4.56
C LEU A 311 -17.09 38.77 -4.30
N THR A 312 -16.45 37.64 -4.55
CA THR A 312 -17.01 36.32 -4.23
C THR A 312 -16.71 35.97 -2.78
N PHE A 313 -17.75 35.59 -2.05
CA PHE A 313 -17.63 34.93 -0.76
C PHE A 313 -18.20 33.51 -0.83
N GLY A 314 -17.55 32.56 -0.16
CA GLY A 314 -18.03 31.18 -0.08
C GLY A 314 -17.36 30.41 1.06
N VAL A 315 -17.45 29.08 0.99
CA VAL A 315 -16.91 28.20 2.03
C VAL A 315 -15.95 27.16 1.45
N LYS A 316 -14.99 26.76 2.27
CA LYS A 316 -14.12 25.61 2.04
C LYS A 316 -14.50 24.49 3.00
N LEU A 317 -14.97 23.36 2.50
CA LEU A 317 -15.27 22.19 3.33
C LEU A 317 -13.94 21.51 3.65
N THR A 318 -13.66 21.39 4.95
CA THR A 318 -12.34 21.08 5.50
C THR A 318 -11.65 19.87 4.86
N ASN A 319 -10.31 19.90 4.90
CA ASN A 319 -9.45 18.76 4.63
C ASN A 319 -9.12 17.93 5.88
N THR A 320 -9.46 18.40 7.09
CA THR A 320 -9.11 17.75 8.37
C THR A 320 -10.20 17.88 9.46
N LEU A 321 -10.24 16.93 10.40
CA LEU A 321 -11.01 16.98 11.66
C LEU A 321 -10.09 16.66 12.83
N GLY A 322 -10.15 17.45 13.91
CA GLY A 322 -9.39 17.20 15.14
C GLY A 322 -9.87 15.94 15.86
N THR A 323 -8.92 15.12 16.30
CA THR A 323 -9.14 13.82 16.96
C THR A 323 -8.15 13.60 18.09
N ILE A 324 -8.51 12.73 19.02
CA ILE A 324 -7.63 12.31 20.12
C ILE A 324 -6.63 11.29 19.57
N ASN A 325 -5.34 11.51 19.83
CA ASN A 325 -4.30 10.57 19.43
C ASN A 325 -4.29 9.33 20.34
N ARG A 326 -4.96 8.26 19.87
CA ARG A 326 -4.93 6.93 20.50
C ARG A 326 -4.05 5.93 19.75
N LYS A 327 -3.62 6.25 18.53
CA LYS A 327 -2.87 5.34 17.65
C LYS A 327 -1.41 5.18 18.11
N GLY A 328 -0.84 6.22 18.73
CA GLY A 328 0.55 6.22 19.21
C GLY A 328 1.62 6.19 18.11
N ALA A 329 1.21 6.25 16.84
CA ALA A 329 2.11 6.31 15.68
C ALA A 329 2.73 7.72 15.50
N LEU A 330 2.01 8.75 15.95
CA LEU A 330 2.43 10.15 15.92
C LEU A 330 2.62 10.66 17.36
N PRO A 331 3.48 11.68 17.57
CA PRO A 331 3.67 12.30 18.88
C PRO A 331 2.50 13.21 19.28
N GLY A 332 2.33 13.46 20.58
CA GLY A 332 1.30 14.37 21.13
C GLY A 332 -0.06 13.71 21.37
N ASP A 333 -0.97 14.43 22.04
CA ASP A 333 -2.28 13.89 22.46
C ASP A 333 -3.41 14.17 21.46
N GLU A 334 -3.19 15.05 20.49
CA GLU A 334 -4.13 15.45 19.45
C GLU A 334 -3.55 15.24 18.05
N MET A 335 -4.40 14.86 17.11
CA MET A 335 -4.04 14.69 15.69
C MET A 335 -5.21 15.02 14.78
N TYR A 336 -4.94 15.25 13.51
CA TYR A 336 -5.93 15.64 12.51
C TYR A 336 -6.21 14.54 11.52
N MET A 337 -7.43 14.03 11.55
CA MET A 337 -7.88 13.01 10.62
C MET A 337 -8.34 13.63 9.29
N SER A 338 -7.92 13.00 8.20
CA SER A 338 -8.32 13.26 6.82
C SER A 338 -8.54 11.94 6.06
N GLY A 339 -8.93 12.00 4.79
CA GLY A 339 -9.15 10.81 3.96
C GLY A 339 -10.58 10.27 4.01
N ARG A 340 -10.76 8.97 3.79
CA ARG A 340 -12.08 8.36 3.52
C ARG A 340 -13.09 8.51 4.67
N ALA A 341 -12.64 8.44 5.91
CA ALA A 341 -13.50 8.66 7.09
C ALA A 341 -14.03 10.10 7.19
N LEU A 342 -13.33 11.07 6.59
CA LEU A 342 -13.75 12.47 6.57
C LEU A 342 -14.80 12.76 5.48
N PHE A 343 -14.86 11.95 4.41
CA PHE A 343 -15.79 12.13 3.30
C PHE A 343 -17.26 12.15 3.74
N PRO A 344 -17.80 11.12 4.43
CA PRO A 344 -19.22 11.10 4.81
C PRO A 344 -19.58 12.28 5.71
N LEU A 345 -18.66 12.74 6.55
CA LEU A 345 -18.87 13.92 7.39
C LEU A 345 -18.92 15.22 6.58
N SER A 346 -17.92 15.45 5.74
CA SER A 346 -17.75 16.72 5.02
C SER A 346 -18.81 16.92 3.94
N ILE A 347 -19.19 15.86 3.24
CA ILE A 347 -20.24 15.93 2.21
C ILE A 347 -21.64 16.15 2.84
N ASN A 348 -21.87 15.63 4.05
CA ASN A 348 -23.12 15.89 4.79
C ASN A 348 -23.19 17.34 5.27
N VAL A 349 -22.07 17.97 5.68
CA VAL A 349 -22.04 19.43 5.91
C VAL A 349 -22.37 20.19 4.63
N ALA A 350 -21.77 19.81 3.50
CA ALA A 350 -22.03 20.46 2.22
C ALA A 350 -23.52 20.39 1.83
N ALA A 351 -24.18 19.25 2.05
CA ALA A 351 -25.61 19.07 1.80
C ALA A 351 -26.46 19.97 2.69
N VAL A 352 -26.17 20.02 3.99
CA VAL A 352 -26.90 20.86 4.97
C VAL A 352 -26.78 22.35 4.61
N LEU A 353 -25.58 22.82 4.28
CA LEU A 353 -25.34 24.20 3.88
C LEU A 353 -26.02 24.51 2.54
N SER A 354 -25.86 23.64 1.54
CA SER A 354 -26.47 23.85 0.21
C SER A 354 -27.99 23.90 0.27
N ARG A 355 -28.63 23.06 1.12
CA ARG A 355 -30.07 23.15 1.39
C ARG A 355 -30.45 24.51 1.99
N ALA A 356 -29.68 25.00 2.96
CA ALA A 356 -29.97 26.28 3.62
C ALA A 356 -29.85 27.49 2.69
N PHE A 357 -29.03 27.40 1.64
CA PHE A 357 -28.77 28.49 0.70
C PHE A 357 -29.31 28.22 -0.72
N ASP A 358 -30.16 27.21 -0.92
CA ASP A 358 -30.71 26.83 -2.23
C ASP A 358 -29.60 26.63 -3.29
N GLY A 359 -28.47 26.03 -2.89
CA GLY A 359 -27.30 25.77 -3.73
C GLY A 359 -26.55 27.02 -4.21
N LYS A 360 -26.88 28.21 -3.71
CA LYS A 360 -26.26 29.49 -4.11
C LYS A 360 -24.94 29.79 -3.42
N LEU A 361 -24.67 29.15 -2.28
CA LEU A 361 -23.41 29.31 -1.55
C LEU A 361 -22.28 28.65 -2.37
N PRO A 362 -21.25 29.40 -2.81
CA PRO A 362 -20.10 28.81 -3.46
C PRO A 362 -19.35 27.89 -2.51
N ILE A 363 -19.02 26.69 -2.97
CA ILE A 363 -18.37 25.65 -2.18
C ILE A 363 -17.09 25.19 -2.90
N SER A 364 -15.94 25.41 -2.24
CA SER A 364 -14.74 24.63 -2.50
C SER A 364 -14.69 23.42 -1.57
N TYR A 365 -14.20 22.28 -2.04
CA TYR A 365 -14.26 21.02 -1.30
C TYR A 365 -12.90 20.35 -1.17
N SER A 366 -12.65 19.63 -0.08
CA SER A 366 -11.45 18.79 0.08
C SER A 366 -11.71 17.49 0.85
N GLY A 367 -12.61 17.52 1.83
CA GLY A 367 -12.83 16.43 2.79
C GLY A 367 -13.00 15.04 2.16
N GLY A 368 -11.92 14.25 2.18
CA GLY A 368 -11.91 12.89 1.66
C GLY A 368 -12.10 12.75 0.15
N ALA A 369 -11.83 13.80 -0.64
CA ALA A 369 -11.85 13.74 -2.09
C ALA A 369 -10.77 12.77 -2.62
N SER A 370 -11.17 11.82 -3.46
CA SER A 370 -10.31 10.79 -4.05
C SER A 370 -10.91 10.28 -5.37
N LYS A 371 -10.16 9.44 -6.09
CA LYS A 371 -10.63 8.75 -7.29
C LYS A 371 -11.99 8.04 -7.13
N PHE A 372 -12.36 7.62 -5.93
CA PHE A 372 -13.62 6.90 -5.68
C PHE A 372 -14.87 7.79 -5.62
N ASN A 373 -14.72 9.11 -5.49
CA ASN A 373 -15.85 10.03 -5.29
C ASN A 373 -15.70 11.38 -6.02
N ILE A 374 -14.54 11.68 -6.62
CA ILE A 374 -14.23 12.98 -7.20
C ILE A 374 -15.20 13.40 -8.31
N CYS A 375 -15.57 12.45 -9.18
CA CYS A 375 -16.51 12.71 -10.27
C CYS A 375 -17.90 13.04 -9.71
N GLU A 376 -18.40 12.24 -8.77
CA GLU A 376 -19.69 12.48 -8.11
C GLU A 376 -19.72 13.83 -7.38
N ILE A 377 -18.64 14.23 -6.70
CA ILE A 377 -18.51 15.55 -6.07
C ILE A 377 -18.64 16.65 -7.13
N PHE A 378 -17.88 16.56 -8.23
CA PHE A 378 -17.89 17.57 -9.29
C PHE A 378 -19.27 17.72 -9.95
N GLU A 379 -19.98 16.61 -10.12
CA GLU A 379 -21.31 16.53 -10.74
C GLU A 379 -22.44 17.12 -9.89
N THR A 380 -22.19 17.36 -8.60
CA THR A 380 -23.08 18.18 -7.76
C THR A 380 -22.97 19.68 -8.06
N GLY A 381 -21.97 20.11 -8.84
CA GLY A 381 -21.68 21.53 -9.09
C GLY A 381 -20.61 22.11 -8.17
N ILE A 382 -20.16 21.38 -7.15
CA ILE A 382 -19.06 21.79 -6.27
C ILE A 382 -17.76 21.99 -7.06
N ARG A 383 -17.15 23.17 -6.90
CA ARG A 383 -15.87 23.56 -7.51
C ARG A 383 -15.30 24.82 -6.84
N PRO A 384 -13.98 24.94 -6.67
CA PRO A 384 -12.94 23.96 -7.01
C PRO A 384 -12.79 22.86 -5.95
N ILE A 385 -12.24 21.71 -6.33
CA ILE A 385 -11.99 20.57 -5.44
C ILE A 385 -10.48 20.45 -5.20
N THR A 386 -10.02 20.44 -3.95
CA THR A 386 -8.59 20.26 -3.66
C THR A 386 -8.31 18.94 -2.97
N MET A 387 -7.25 18.25 -3.41
CA MET A 387 -6.85 16.93 -2.93
C MET A 387 -5.78 17.05 -1.84
N ALA A 388 -5.91 16.24 -0.79
CA ALA A 388 -4.97 16.18 0.32
C ALA A 388 -4.42 14.75 0.49
N THR A 389 -5.11 13.93 1.28
CA THR A 389 -4.69 12.57 1.67
C THR A 389 -4.32 11.68 0.50
N ASP A 390 -5.07 11.72 -0.61
CA ASP A 390 -4.85 10.83 -1.75
C ASP A 390 -3.48 11.09 -2.40
N LEU A 391 -2.97 12.34 -2.39
CA LEU A 391 -1.64 12.69 -2.89
C LEU A 391 -0.49 12.19 -2.01
N LEU A 392 -0.78 11.83 -0.75
CA LEU A 392 0.20 11.25 0.19
C LEU A 392 0.27 9.72 0.10
N LYS A 393 -0.60 9.08 -0.69
CA LYS A 393 -0.61 7.62 -0.87
C LYS A 393 0.23 7.19 -2.08
N PRO A 394 0.66 5.92 -2.18
CA PRO A 394 1.39 5.42 -3.34
C PRO A 394 0.69 5.74 -4.66
N GLY A 395 1.48 6.07 -5.69
CA GLY A 395 1.01 6.73 -6.92
C GLY A 395 1.06 8.27 -6.83
N GLY A 396 0.90 8.85 -5.64
CA GLY A 396 1.09 10.27 -5.37
C GLY A 396 0.32 11.18 -6.34
N TYR A 397 1.03 12.11 -6.97
CA TYR A 397 0.46 13.03 -7.96
C TYR A 397 -0.15 12.35 -9.19
N LEU A 398 0.22 11.10 -9.53
CA LEU A 398 -0.40 10.39 -10.65
C LEU A 398 -1.87 10.03 -10.36
N ARG A 399 -2.27 9.93 -9.09
CA ARG A 399 -3.68 9.75 -8.71
C ARG A 399 -4.52 10.99 -9.06
N GLN A 400 -3.92 12.18 -8.97
CA GLN A 400 -4.55 13.45 -9.39
C GLN A 400 -4.85 13.44 -10.89
N LEU A 401 -3.91 12.97 -11.71
CA LEU A 401 -4.08 12.82 -13.15
C LEU A 401 -5.25 11.89 -13.48
N GLU A 402 -5.37 10.76 -12.78
CA GLU A 402 -6.50 9.83 -12.99
C GLU A 402 -7.84 10.42 -12.54
N CYS A 403 -7.86 11.24 -11.49
CA CYS A 403 -9.06 11.98 -11.09
C CYS A 403 -9.51 12.96 -12.19
N LEU A 404 -8.56 13.64 -12.85
CA LEU A 404 -8.88 14.55 -13.96
C LEU A 404 -9.49 13.83 -15.14
N LYS A 405 -8.95 12.67 -15.54
CA LYS A 405 -9.48 11.89 -16.67
C LYS A 405 -10.95 11.53 -16.48
N GLU A 406 -11.39 11.30 -15.25
CA GLU A 406 -12.81 11.07 -14.93
C GLU A 406 -13.66 12.35 -15.00
N ILE A 407 -13.14 13.46 -14.47
CA ILE A 407 -13.83 14.75 -14.51
C ILE A 407 -13.97 15.27 -15.95
N ASP A 408 -12.95 15.07 -16.78
CA ASP A 408 -12.96 15.46 -18.20
C ASP A 408 -14.07 14.74 -18.98
N ALA A 409 -14.50 13.55 -18.53
CA ALA A 409 -15.63 12.82 -19.12
C ALA A 409 -17.01 13.32 -18.64
N SER A 410 -17.09 14.17 -17.61
CA SER A 410 -18.36 14.68 -17.09
C SER A 410 -18.95 15.79 -17.97
N ASP A 411 -20.28 15.89 -18.00
CA ASP A 411 -21.02 16.97 -18.67
C ASP A 411 -21.27 18.19 -17.76
N SER A 412 -20.82 18.14 -16.51
CA SER A 412 -21.17 19.13 -15.47
C SER A 412 -20.31 20.42 -15.47
N TRP A 413 -19.49 20.65 -16.51
CA TRP A 413 -18.56 21.78 -16.58
C TRP A 413 -19.23 23.16 -16.57
N ALA A 414 -20.43 23.27 -17.14
CA ALA A 414 -21.15 24.54 -17.27
C ALA A 414 -21.96 24.95 -16.01
N MET A 415 -21.99 24.11 -14.96
CA MET A 415 -22.74 24.43 -13.74
C MET A 415 -22.16 25.66 -13.02
N THR A 416 -23.06 26.55 -12.58
CA THR A 416 -22.73 27.78 -11.85
C THR A 416 -23.27 27.82 -10.41
N ARG A 417 -24.05 26.80 -10.02
CA ARG A 417 -24.61 26.62 -8.68
C ARG A 417 -24.55 25.14 -8.30
N VAL A 418 -24.65 24.86 -7.01
CA VAL A 418 -24.75 23.48 -6.51
C VAL A 418 -26.15 22.94 -6.77
N ASP A 419 -26.24 21.73 -7.30
CA ASP A 419 -27.45 20.93 -7.38
C ASP A 419 -27.68 20.26 -6.02
N VAL A 420 -28.63 20.81 -5.26
CA VAL A 420 -28.93 20.37 -3.90
C VAL A 420 -29.41 18.92 -3.88
N ALA A 421 -30.21 18.49 -4.87
CA ALA A 421 -30.77 17.14 -4.88
C ALA A 421 -29.68 16.10 -5.15
N LYS A 422 -28.79 16.35 -6.11
CA LYS A 422 -27.64 15.48 -6.35
C LYS A 422 -26.70 15.41 -5.14
N LEU A 423 -26.46 16.54 -4.50
CA LEU A 423 -25.58 16.59 -3.32
C LEU A 423 -26.19 15.84 -2.12
N GLU A 424 -27.50 15.93 -1.90
CA GLU A 424 -28.18 15.17 -0.85
C GLU A 424 -28.15 13.67 -1.12
N ALA A 425 -28.33 13.25 -2.38
CA ALA A 425 -28.20 11.86 -2.79
C ALA A 425 -26.79 11.32 -2.53
N LEU A 426 -25.76 12.10 -2.91
CA LEU A 426 -24.36 11.75 -2.64
C LEU A 426 -24.07 11.68 -1.14
N ALA A 427 -24.60 12.62 -0.35
CA ALA A 427 -24.40 12.62 1.10
C ALA A 427 -25.08 11.45 1.81
N ALA A 428 -26.23 10.99 1.33
CA ALA A 428 -26.87 9.77 1.81
C ALA A 428 -26.08 8.52 1.41
N LYS A 429 -25.66 8.43 0.13
CA LYS A 429 -24.83 7.33 -0.39
C LYS A 429 -23.52 7.19 0.39
N ALA A 430 -22.89 8.30 0.75
CA ALA A 430 -21.64 8.32 1.49
C ALA A 430 -21.71 7.64 2.87
N LEU A 431 -22.90 7.44 3.45
CA LEU A 431 -23.04 6.75 4.73
C LEU A 431 -22.94 5.21 4.61
N THR A 432 -23.13 4.67 3.41
CA THR A 432 -23.26 3.21 3.19
C THR A 432 -22.42 2.70 2.03
N MET A 433 -21.70 3.56 1.31
CA MET A 433 -20.87 3.12 0.18
C MET A 433 -19.62 2.40 0.66
N ASP A 434 -19.23 1.32 -0.03
CA ASP A 434 -18.13 0.43 0.38
C ASP A 434 -16.87 1.21 0.78
N TYR A 435 -16.39 2.14 -0.06
CA TYR A 435 -15.18 2.94 0.20
C TYR A 435 -15.16 3.66 1.57
N THR A 436 -16.33 4.02 2.07
CA THR A 436 -16.49 4.72 3.36
C THR A 436 -16.62 3.79 4.56
N GLN A 437 -16.74 2.48 4.36
CA GLN A 437 -16.85 1.50 5.45
C GLN A 437 -15.47 1.04 5.90
N LYS A 438 -15.21 0.94 7.21
CA LYS A 438 -13.87 0.61 7.74
C LYS A 438 -13.32 -0.69 7.14
N GLU A 439 -14.17 -1.71 6.97
CA GLU A 439 -13.79 -3.02 6.41
C GLU A 439 -13.31 -2.99 4.95
N TRP A 440 -13.57 -1.92 4.19
CA TRP A 440 -13.13 -1.81 2.80
C TRP A 440 -11.61 -1.90 2.66
N LYS A 441 -10.88 -1.28 3.59
CA LYS A 441 -9.42 -1.35 3.65
C LYS A 441 -9.01 -2.47 4.59
N SER A 442 -8.32 -3.47 4.04
CA SER A 442 -7.75 -4.58 4.82
C SER A 442 -6.76 -4.09 5.88
N GLU A 443 -6.70 -4.82 7.00
CA GLU A 443 -5.68 -4.67 8.05
C GLU A 443 -4.36 -5.38 7.71
N ASP A 444 -4.28 -6.06 6.56
CA ASP A 444 -3.07 -6.70 6.09
C ASP A 444 -1.93 -5.70 5.92
N ARG A 445 -0.73 -6.11 6.34
CA ARG A 445 0.50 -5.33 6.22
C ARG A 445 1.44 -5.96 5.21
N ILE A 446 1.98 -5.12 4.34
CA ILE A 446 2.96 -5.53 3.34
C ILE A 446 4.33 -5.59 4.01
N GLU A 447 4.90 -6.78 4.15
CA GLU A 447 6.22 -6.97 4.74
C GLU A 447 7.05 -7.96 3.94
N VAL A 448 8.35 -7.67 3.78
CA VAL A 448 9.33 -8.56 3.12
C VAL A 448 10.30 -9.22 4.09
N GLY A 449 10.29 -8.79 5.36
CA GLY A 449 11.25 -9.22 6.38
C GLY A 449 12.64 -8.60 6.19
N GLY A 450 13.30 -8.24 7.29
CA GLY A 450 14.64 -7.65 7.29
C GLY A 450 14.67 -6.12 7.09
N GLY A 451 15.86 -5.54 7.30
CA GLY A 451 16.10 -4.11 7.19
C GLY A 451 16.17 -3.62 5.74
N LEU A 452 15.82 -2.36 5.51
CA LEU A 452 15.93 -1.72 4.19
C LEU A 452 17.40 -1.71 3.72
N PRO A 453 17.75 -2.39 2.61
CA PRO A 453 19.12 -2.34 2.10
C PRO A 453 19.45 -0.96 1.52
N LEU A 454 20.73 -0.57 1.55
CA LEU A 454 21.20 0.72 1.05
C LEU A 454 20.94 0.86 -0.47
N THR A 455 21.33 -0.17 -1.22
CA THR A 455 21.15 -0.33 -2.68
C THR A 455 20.28 -1.55 -2.99
N ASP A 456 19.82 -1.69 -4.23
CA ASP A 456 19.07 -2.87 -4.71
C ASP A 456 17.87 -3.27 -3.82
N CYS A 457 17.03 -2.29 -3.51
CA CYS A 457 15.90 -2.47 -2.59
C CYS A 457 14.58 -2.86 -3.26
N TYR A 458 14.55 -3.06 -4.57
CA TYR A 458 13.32 -3.44 -5.25
C TYR A 458 13.00 -4.89 -4.95
N VAL A 459 11.72 -5.12 -4.65
CA VAL A 459 11.24 -6.40 -4.16
C VAL A 459 9.77 -6.49 -4.46
N ALA A 460 9.35 -7.66 -4.95
CA ALA A 460 7.94 -8.01 -5.05
C ALA A 460 7.53 -8.74 -3.77
N PRO A 461 6.81 -8.10 -2.83
CA PRO A 461 6.52 -8.73 -1.55
C PRO A 461 5.62 -9.96 -1.71
N CYS A 462 4.83 -10.02 -2.78
CA CYS A 462 4.08 -11.22 -3.15
C CYS A 462 4.98 -12.45 -3.41
N VAL A 463 6.21 -12.25 -3.92
CA VAL A 463 7.19 -13.33 -4.16
C VAL A 463 7.84 -13.75 -2.83
N THR A 464 8.21 -12.79 -1.99
CA THR A 464 8.85 -13.08 -0.70
C THR A 464 7.90 -13.74 0.29
N ALA A 465 6.62 -13.33 0.32
CA ALA A 465 5.59 -13.94 1.14
C ALA A 465 5.14 -15.33 0.64
N CYS A 466 5.40 -15.65 -0.64
CA CYS A 466 5.10 -16.96 -1.19
C CYS A 466 6.12 -17.99 -0.69
N ALA A 467 5.66 -19.01 0.04
CA ALA A 467 6.54 -20.04 0.62
C ALA A 467 7.39 -20.84 -0.40
N VAL A 468 7.01 -20.78 -1.68
CA VAL A 468 7.74 -21.41 -2.80
C VAL A 468 8.41 -20.38 -3.72
N HIS A 469 8.37 -19.08 -3.38
CA HIS A 469 8.97 -17.98 -4.13
C HIS A 469 8.65 -18.01 -5.63
N GLN A 470 7.35 -18.12 -5.96
CA GLN A 470 6.88 -18.06 -7.35
C GLN A 470 7.15 -16.67 -7.95
N ASP A 471 7.58 -16.66 -9.21
CA ASP A 471 7.85 -15.47 -10.03
C ASP A 471 6.52 -14.81 -10.49
N ILE A 472 5.79 -14.26 -9.52
CA ILE A 472 4.40 -13.80 -9.66
C ILE A 472 4.24 -12.66 -10.67
N PRO A 473 5.00 -11.55 -10.58
CA PRO A 473 4.89 -10.48 -11.57
C PRO A 473 5.12 -10.97 -13.00
N GLU A 474 6.06 -11.90 -13.20
CA GLU A 474 6.45 -12.42 -14.50
C GLU A 474 5.36 -13.28 -15.12
N TYR A 475 4.78 -14.25 -14.40
CA TYR A 475 3.71 -15.07 -14.98
C TYR A 475 2.43 -14.26 -15.20
N ILE A 476 2.14 -13.25 -14.34
CA ILE A 476 0.98 -12.36 -14.55
C ILE A 476 1.17 -11.57 -15.85
N ARG A 477 2.38 -11.09 -16.13
CA ARG A 477 2.68 -10.38 -17.36
C ARG A 477 2.55 -11.29 -18.59
N LEU A 478 3.11 -12.49 -18.55
CA LEU A 478 2.93 -13.50 -19.60
C LEU A 478 1.44 -13.81 -19.86
N MET A 479 0.63 -13.90 -18.81
CA MET A 479 -0.81 -14.07 -18.94
C MET A 479 -1.49 -12.86 -19.60
N GLY A 480 -1.07 -11.63 -19.28
CA GLY A 480 -1.55 -10.41 -19.94
C GLY A 480 -1.16 -10.33 -21.42
N GLU A 481 -0.05 -10.96 -21.80
CA GLU A 481 0.42 -11.13 -23.18
C GLU A 481 -0.28 -12.32 -23.91
N GLY A 482 -1.12 -13.08 -23.21
CA GLY A 482 -1.80 -14.27 -23.74
C GLY A 482 -0.93 -15.53 -23.78
N GLU A 483 0.30 -15.47 -23.26
CA GLU A 483 1.30 -16.55 -23.25
C GLU A 483 1.07 -17.52 -22.07
N TYR A 484 -0.13 -18.09 -21.97
CA TYR A 484 -0.54 -18.97 -20.85
C TYR A 484 0.36 -20.21 -20.69
N VAL A 485 0.87 -20.76 -21.80
CA VAL A 485 1.77 -21.92 -21.76
C VAL A 485 3.09 -21.58 -21.06
N ALA A 486 3.66 -20.41 -21.39
CA ALA A 486 4.89 -19.93 -20.79
C ALA A 486 4.67 -19.53 -19.32
N ALA A 487 3.53 -18.89 -19.01
CA ALA A 487 3.15 -18.57 -17.64
C ALA A 487 3.03 -19.84 -16.77
N LEU A 488 2.39 -20.89 -17.28
CA LEU A 488 2.25 -22.17 -16.59
C LEU A 488 3.60 -22.88 -16.42
N GLU A 489 4.46 -22.86 -17.45
CA GLU A 489 5.82 -23.38 -17.36
C GLU A 489 6.62 -22.69 -16.25
N LEU A 490 6.53 -21.37 -16.15
CA LEU A 490 7.18 -20.60 -15.09
C LEU A 490 6.65 -20.96 -13.70
N ILE A 491 5.33 -21.13 -13.54
CA ILE A 491 4.72 -21.62 -12.29
C ILE A 491 5.31 -22.97 -11.89
N TYR A 492 5.40 -23.92 -12.82
CA TYR A 492 5.96 -25.25 -12.59
C TYR A 492 7.45 -25.25 -12.22
N GLN A 493 8.20 -24.16 -12.45
CA GLN A 493 9.59 -24.05 -12.00
C GLN A 493 9.72 -24.04 -10.48
N ARG A 494 8.73 -23.45 -9.79
CA ARG A 494 8.73 -23.20 -8.34
C ARG A 494 7.67 -23.99 -7.61
N ASN A 495 6.60 -24.41 -8.29
CA ASN A 495 5.44 -25.03 -7.69
C ASN A 495 5.08 -26.35 -8.40
N ALA A 496 5.19 -27.47 -7.68
CA ALA A 496 4.87 -28.79 -8.22
C ALA A 496 3.36 -29.02 -8.39
N LEU A 497 2.51 -28.29 -7.65
CA LEU A 497 1.09 -28.60 -7.47
C LEU A 497 0.20 -27.36 -7.74
N PRO A 498 0.22 -26.79 -8.97
CA PRO A 498 -0.55 -25.60 -9.29
C PRO A 498 -2.06 -25.82 -9.29
N ALA A 499 -2.57 -27.03 -9.58
CA ALA A 499 -4.00 -27.29 -9.51
C ALA A 499 -4.49 -27.20 -8.05
N ILE A 500 -3.77 -27.86 -7.13
CA ILE A 500 -4.06 -27.81 -5.69
C ILE A 500 -3.89 -26.37 -5.16
N THR A 501 -2.73 -25.76 -5.38
CA THR A 501 -2.45 -24.42 -4.85
C THR A 501 -3.18 -23.28 -5.57
N GLY A 502 -3.84 -23.56 -6.70
CA GLY A 502 -4.78 -22.64 -7.34
C GLY A 502 -6.12 -22.57 -6.60
N HIS A 503 -6.50 -23.63 -5.87
CA HIS A 503 -7.81 -23.72 -5.22
C HIS A 503 -7.73 -23.42 -3.72
N ILE A 504 -6.76 -24.02 -3.02
CA ILE A 504 -6.76 -24.08 -1.55
C ILE A 504 -5.47 -23.54 -0.92
N CYS A 505 -4.69 -22.76 -1.68
CA CYS A 505 -3.60 -21.97 -1.11
C CYS A 505 -4.17 -20.84 -0.24
N ASP A 506 -3.50 -20.60 0.88
CA ASP A 506 -3.70 -19.48 1.81
C ASP A 506 -3.25 -18.12 1.26
N HIS A 507 -2.58 -18.13 0.09
CA HIS A 507 -2.31 -16.96 -0.75
C HIS A 507 -1.74 -15.75 -0.01
N GLN A 508 -0.77 -15.98 0.89
CA GLN A 508 0.00 -14.93 1.58
C GLN A 508 0.57 -13.87 0.61
N CYS A 509 0.83 -14.26 -0.63
CA CYS A 509 1.23 -13.37 -1.71
C CYS A 509 0.22 -12.24 -2.00
N GLN A 510 -1.09 -12.47 -1.83
CA GLN A 510 -2.13 -11.45 -2.03
C GLN A 510 -2.18 -10.49 -0.84
N TYR A 511 -2.07 -11.02 0.37
CA TYR A 511 -2.03 -10.23 1.62
C TYR A 511 -0.76 -9.38 1.76
N ASN A 512 0.26 -9.65 0.94
CA ASN A 512 1.46 -8.82 0.82
C ASN A 512 1.52 -8.08 -0.52
N CYS A 513 0.45 -8.09 -1.32
CA CYS A 513 0.48 -7.40 -2.60
C CYS A 513 0.56 -5.89 -2.39
N THR A 514 1.55 -5.25 -3.01
CA THR A 514 1.72 -3.79 -2.98
C THR A 514 0.45 -3.01 -3.32
N ARG A 515 -0.42 -3.56 -4.18
CA ARG A 515 -1.70 -2.96 -4.55
C ARG A 515 -2.64 -2.68 -3.37
N LEU A 516 -2.44 -3.32 -2.21
CA LEU A 516 -3.16 -2.97 -0.98
C LEU A 516 -3.07 -1.48 -0.66
N ASP A 517 -1.95 -0.81 -0.95
CA ASP A 517 -1.81 0.64 -0.69
C ASP A 517 -2.45 1.54 -1.79
N TYR A 518 -2.92 0.93 -2.88
CA TYR A 518 -3.49 1.63 -4.03
C TYR A 518 -5.02 1.48 -4.06
N ASP A 519 -5.48 0.23 -4.13
CA ASP A 519 -6.88 -0.19 -4.21
C ASP A 519 -7.08 -1.54 -3.48
N SER A 520 -7.09 -2.66 -4.20
CA SER A 520 -7.29 -4.01 -3.68
C SER A 520 -6.15 -4.93 -4.15
N PRO A 521 -5.82 -6.03 -3.45
CA PRO A 521 -4.74 -6.89 -3.89
C PRO A 521 -5.07 -7.55 -5.25
N LEU A 522 -4.04 -7.95 -5.98
CA LEU A 522 -4.24 -8.78 -7.17
C LEU A 522 -4.80 -10.15 -6.75
N ASN A 523 -5.68 -10.73 -7.57
CA ASN A 523 -6.25 -12.04 -7.33
C ASN A 523 -5.34 -13.16 -7.89
N ILE A 524 -4.14 -13.23 -7.30
CA ILE A 524 -3.01 -14.08 -7.69
C ILE A 524 -3.40 -15.57 -7.72
N ARG A 525 -4.18 -16.04 -6.74
CA ARG A 525 -4.62 -17.43 -6.66
C ARG A 525 -5.54 -17.79 -7.82
N GLU A 526 -6.44 -16.90 -8.21
CA GLU A 526 -7.32 -17.12 -9.36
C GLU A 526 -6.56 -17.02 -10.69
N LEU A 527 -5.61 -16.10 -10.83
CA LEU A 527 -4.72 -16.04 -12.00
C LEU A 527 -3.96 -17.37 -12.20
N LYS A 528 -3.50 -18.00 -11.11
CA LYS A 528 -2.86 -19.32 -11.17
C LYS A 528 -3.81 -20.39 -11.73
N LYS A 529 -5.08 -20.39 -11.33
CA LYS A 529 -6.10 -21.30 -11.89
C LYS A 529 -6.27 -21.07 -13.39
N VAL A 530 -6.43 -19.82 -13.80
CA VAL A 530 -6.61 -19.48 -15.22
C VAL A 530 -5.38 -19.88 -16.05
N SER A 531 -4.17 -19.71 -15.52
CA SER A 531 -2.94 -20.15 -16.18
C SER A 531 -2.92 -21.66 -16.43
N LEU A 532 -3.33 -22.46 -15.44
CA LEU A 532 -3.47 -23.91 -15.63
C LEU A 532 -4.57 -24.24 -16.65
N GLU A 533 -5.78 -23.70 -16.48
CA GLU A 533 -6.94 -23.93 -17.36
C GLU A 533 -6.62 -23.68 -18.84
N ARG A 534 -5.89 -22.60 -19.13
CA ARG A 534 -5.60 -22.17 -20.51
C ARG A 534 -4.26 -22.69 -21.05
N GLY A 535 -3.28 -22.88 -20.18
CA GLY A 535 -1.92 -23.27 -20.57
C GLY A 535 -1.70 -24.77 -20.67
N TRP A 536 -2.54 -25.59 -20.02
CA TRP A 536 -2.25 -27.02 -19.81
C TRP A 536 -2.02 -27.82 -21.09
N GLU A 537 -2.95 -27.77 -22.05
CA GLU A 537 -2.84 -28.58 -23.27
C GLU A 537 -1.59 -28.21 -24.08
N GLY A 538 -1.29 -26.91 -24.18
CA GLY A 538 -0.09 -26.43 -24.87
C GLY A 538 1.20 -26.79 -24.13
N TYR A 539 1.19 -26.72 -22.80
CA TYR A 539 2.33 -27.12 -21.97
C TYR A 539 2.60 -28.62 -22.08
N LYS A 540 1.56 -29.46 -21.95
CA LYS A 540 1.64 -30.91 -22.08
C LYS A 540 2.18 -31.36 -23.44
N ALA A 541 1.85 -30.64 -24.52
CA ALA A 541 2.36 -30.93 -25.86
C ALA A 541 3.88 -30.65 -26.01
N ARG A 542 4.42 -29.69 -25.25
CA ARG A 542 5.85 -29.33 -25.23
C ARG A 542 6.64 -30.08 -24.17
N TRP A 543 5.96 -30.58 -23.15
CA TRP A 543 6.57 -31.27 -22.04
C TRP A 543 7.11 -32.64 -22.48
N HIS A 544 8.35 -32.91 -22.09
CA HIS A 544 8.98 -34.20 -22.25
C HIS A 544 9.47 -34.68 -20.90
N LYS A 545 9.39 -36.00 -20.66
CA LYS A 545 9.95 -36.59 -19.46
C LYS A 545 11.44 -36.20 -19.35
N PRO A 546 11.89 -35.65 -18.21
CA PRO A 546 13.28 -35.23 -18.01
C PRO A 546 14.28 -36.36 -18.38
N ALA A 547 15.25 -36.04 -19.23
CA ALA A 547 16.29 -36.98 -19.65
C ALA A 547 17.29 -37.22 -18.49
N GLY A 548 17.65 -38.48 -18.22
CA GLY A 548 18.62 -38.85 -17.17
C GLY A 548 18.02 -39.48 -15.91
N SER A 549 16.76 -39.92 -15.93
CA SER A 549 16.15 -40.65 -14.81
C SER A 549 16.89 -41.98 -14.54
N GLY A 550 17.80 -42.02 -13.57
CA GLY A 550 18.50 -43.27 -13.21
C GLY A 550 19.93 -43.16 -12.70
N ASP A 551 20.67 -42.11 -13.09
CA ASP A 551 22.14 -42.07 -12.90
C ASP A 551 22.56 -41.35 -11.60
N LYS A 552 21.60 -40.78 -10.88
CA LYS A 552 21.79 -40.09 -9.61
C LYS A 552 21.42 -40.98 -8.44
N HIS A 553 21.84 -40.58 -7.24
CA HIS A 553 21.54 -41.31 -6.02
C HIS A 553 20.01 -41.47 -5.81
N PRO A 554 19.52 -42.67 -5.51
CA PRO A 554 18.10 -42.91 -5.30
C PRO A 554 17.60 -42.21 -4.03
N VAL A 555 16.36 -41.73 -4.09
CA VAL A 555 15.70 -40.98 -3.02
C VAL A 555 14.44 -41.71 -2.57
N ALA A 556 14.29 -41.90 -1.27
CA ALA A 556 13.05 -42.36 -0.65
C ALA A 556 12.30 -41.17 -0.06
N VAL A 557 11.00 -41.11 -0.30
CA VAL A 557 10.09 -40.14 0.33
C VAL A 557 8.99 -40.92 1.04
N ILE A 558 8.76 -40.67 2.33
CA ILE A 558 7.73 -41.36 3.12
C ILE A 558 6.56 -40.39 3.30
N GLY A 559 5.40 -40.74 2.75
CA GLY A 559 4.18 -39.94 2.69
C GLY A 559 3.98 -39.29 1.31
N ALA A 560 2.81 -39.53 0.72
CA ALA A 560 2.39 -39.00 -0.59
C ALA A 560 1.41 -37.81 -0.46
N GLY A 561 1.55 -37.01 0.60
CA GLY A 561 0.88 -35.71 0.72
C GLY A 561 1.58 -34.60 -0.09
N PRO A 562 1.10 -33.34 -0.04
CA PRO A 562 1.65 -32.24 -0.83
C PRO A 562 3.17 -32.03 -0.70
N ALA A 563 3.72 -32.16 0.50
CA ALA A 563 5.16 -32.07 0.73
C ALA A 563 5.93 -33.18 0.00
N GLY A 564 5.50 -34.43 0.14
CA GLY A 564 6.14 -35.58 -0.50
C GLY A 564 6.05 -35.54 -2.03
N LEU A 565 4.87 -35.17 -2.57
CA LEU A 565 4.68 -34.97 -4.01
C LEU A 565 5.59 -33.87 -4.55
N SER A 566 5.74 -32.75 -3.82
CA SER A 566 6.64 -31.65 -4.19
C SER A 566 8.10 -32.09 -4.22
N ALA A 567 8.59 -32.72 -3.14
CA ALA A 567 9.96 -33.24 -3.09
C ALA A 567 10.22 -34.24 -4.22
N GLY A 568 9.27 -35.16 -4.45
CA GLY A 568 9.39 -36.15 -5.51
C GLY A 568 9.44 -35.53 -6.89
N TYR A 569 8.59 -34.55 -7.18
CA TYR A 569 8.59 -33.82 -8.44
C TYR A 569 9.94 -33.15 -8.72
N PHE A 570 10.47 -32.34 -7.79
CA PHE A 570 11.70 -31.58 -8.05
C PHE A 570 12.94 -32.47 -8.15
N LEU A 571 13.02 -33.52 -7.33
CA LEU A 571 14.15 -34.45 -7.37
C LEU A 571 14.10 -35.36 -8.60
N ALA A 572 12.92 -35.86 -8.97
CA ALA A 572 12.76 -36.64 -10.20
C ALA A 572 13.03 -35.79 -11.45
N ARG A 573 12.59 -34.52 -11.45
CA ARG A 573 12.89 -33.57 -12.52
C ARG A 573 14.39 -33.32 -12.69
N ALA A 574 15.16 -33.40 -11.62
CA ALA A 574 16.61 -33.28 -11.62
C ALA A 574 17.36 -34.59 -11.98
N GLY A 575 16.64 -35.69 -12.22
CA GLY A 575 17.21 -36.98 -12.65
C GLY A 575 17.37 -38.03 -11.54
N HIS A 576 16.96 -37.75 -10.30
CA HIS A 576 16.99 -38.75 -9.23
C HIS A 576 15.94 -39.84 -9.45
N PRO A 577 16.29 -41.13 -9.24
CA PRO A 577 15.29 -42.18 -9.07
C PRO A 577 14.56 -41.96 -7.73
N VAL A 578 13.28 -41.57 -7.79
CA VAL A 578 12.48 -41.31 -6.59
C VAL A 578 11.41 -42.38 -6.41
N THR A 579 11.32 -42.92 -5.18
CA THR A 579 10.20 -43.74 -4.73
C THR A 579 9.50 -43.06 -3.56
N ILE A 580 8.20 -42.83 -3.69
CA ILE A 580 7.31 -42.37 -2.62
C ILE A 580 6.62 -43.58 -1.99
N PHE A 581 6.82 -43.78 -0.70
CA PHE A 581 6.19 -44.82 0.10
C PHE A 581 4.98 -44.22 0.83
N GLU A 582 3.80 -44.75 0.60
CA GLU A 582 2.54 -44.28 1.17
C GLU A 582 1.81 -45.42 1.89
N ARG A 583 1.33 -45.15 3.10
CA ARG A 583 0.63 -46.15 3.93
C ARG A 583 -0.79 -46.40 3.43
N GLU A 584 -1.42 -45.38 2.85
CA GLU A 584 -2.76 -45.44 2.29
C GLU A 584 -2.74 -46.11 0.90
N ALA A 585 -3.93 -46.36 0.34
CA ALA A 585 -4.08 -47.01 -0.97
C ALA A 585 -3.80 -46.09 -2.17
N ASP A 586 -3.73 -44.78 -1.94
CA ASP A 586 -3.54 -43.78 -2.98
C ASP A 586 -2.85 -42.51 -2.43
N ALA A 587 -2.39 -41.64 -3.33
CA ALA A 587 -1.68 -40.40 -3.00
C ALA A 587 -2.63 -39.21 -2.80
N GLY A 588 -2.13 -38.15 -2.15
CA GLY A 588 -2.82 -36.87 -1.96
C GLY A 588 -2.94 -36.44 -0.50
N GLY A 589 -2.79 -37.37 0.45
CA GLY A 589 -2.77 -37.09 1.89
C GLY A 589 -4.00 -36.32 2.37
N VAL A 590 -3.79 -35.30 3.22
CA VAL A 590 -4.86 -34.44 3.78
C VAL A 590 -5.73 -33.82 2.68
N VAL A 591 -5.13 -33.39 1.56
CA VAL A 591 -5.86 -32.69 0.49
C VAL A 591 -6.91 -33.58 -0.16
N LYS A 592 -6.62 -34.88 -0.32
CA LYS A 592 -7.56 -35.84 -0.92
C LYS A 592 -8.53 -36.44 0.10
N HIS A 593 -8.03 -36.77 1.29
CA HIS A 593 -8.79 -37.58 2.23
C HIS A 593 -9.58 -36.76 3.25
N ILE A 594 -9.23 -35.49 3.47
CA ILE A 594 -9.79 -34.66 4.55
C ILE A 594 -10.46 -33.40 4.00
N ILE A 595 -9.87 -32.72 3.02
CA ILE A 595 -10.45 -31.49 2.47
C ILE A 595 -11.70 -31.84 1.64
N PRO A 596 -12.85 -31.19 1.88
CA PRO A 596 -14.08 -31.49 1.15
C PRO A 596 -14.07 -31.09 -0.34
N GLU A 597 -14.85 -31.78 -1.17
CA GLU A 597 -14.94 -31.52 -2.63
C GLU A 597 -15.43 -30.12 -2.99
N PHE A 598 -16.21 -29.46 -2.10
CA PHE A 598 -16.66 -28.08 -2.33
C PHE A 598 -15.52 -27.05 -2.23
N ARG A 599 -14.36 -27.42 -1.67
CA ARG A 599 -13.14 -26.58 -1.65
C ARG A 599 -12.29 -26.81 -2.89
N ILE A 600 -12.15 -28.07 -3.31
CA ILE A 600 -11.37 -28.47 -4.48
C ILE A 600 -11.94 -29.77 -5.09
N PRO A 601 -12.20 -29.80 -6.41
CA PRO A 601 -12.57 -31.02 -7.12
C PRO A 601 -11.48 -32.12 -7.06
N ALA A 602 -11.90 -33.37 -6.87
CA ALA A 602 -10.99 -34.52 -6.72
C ALA A 602 -10.13 -34.75 -7.96
N GLU A 603 -10.66 -34.48 -9.15
CA GLU A 603 -9.96 -34.59 -10.44
C GLU A 603 -8.77 -33.63 -10.55
N LEU A 604 -8.82 -32.47 -9.90
CA LEU A 604 -7.72 -31.50 -9.90
C LEU A 604 -6.59 -31.91 -8.96
N ILE A 605 -6.92 -32.61 -7.87
CA ILE A 605 -5.92 -33.25 -7.01
C ILE A 605 -5.22 -34.37 -7.80
N GLN A 606 -6.01 -35.20 -8.47
CA GLN A 606 -5.48 -36.31 -9.27
C GLN A 606 -4.63 -35.82 -10.45
N HIS A 607 -5.01 -34.72 -11.09
CA HIS A 607 -4.23 -34.07 -12.14
C HIS A 607 -2.78 -33.80 -11.70
N ASP A 608 -2.59 -33.17 -10.54
CA ASP A 608 -1.25 -32.88 -10.03
C ASP A 608 -0.48 -34.18 -9.68
N ILE A 609 -1.15 -35.17 -9.07
CA ILE A 609 -0.54 -36.48 -8.76
C ILE A 609 -0.06 -37.18 -10.03
N ASP A 610 -0.90 -37.23 -11.07
CA ASP A 610 -0.59 -37.88 -12.34
C ASP A 610 0.59 -37.18 -13.02
N PHE A 611 0.66 -35.85 -12.94
CA PHE A 611 1.79 -35.10 -13.48
C PHE A 611 3.08 -35.40 -12.72
N VAL A 612 3.05 -35.51 -11.39
CA VAL A 612 4.21 -35.95 -10.59
C VAL A 612 4.64 -37.38 -10.97
N ALA A 613 3.69 -38.30 -11.15
CA ALA A 613 3.98 -39.66 -11.62
C ALA A 613 4.64 -39.67 -13.02
N ALA A 614 4.15 -38.83 -13.93
CA ALA A 614 4.71 -38.68 -15.28
C ALA A 614 6.18 -38.24 -15.27
N HIS A 615 6.63 -37.51 -14.24
CA HIS A 615 8.04 -37.15 -14.05
C HIS A 615 8.94 -38.33 -13.68
N GLY A 616 8.38 -39.53 -13.50
CA GLY A 616 9.13 -40.76 -13.20
C GLY A 616 9.18 -41.09 -11.71
N VAL A 617 8.41 -40.41 -10.88
CA VAL A 617 8.22 -40.76 -9.47
C VAL A 617 7.47 -42.10 -9.38
N LYS A 618 8.03 -43.05 -8.65
CA LYS A 618 7.37 -44.33 -8.35
C LYS A 618 6.58 -44.23 -7.05
N PHE A 619 5.40 -44.84 -7.00
CA PHE A 619 4.58 -44.91 -5.79
C PHE A 619 4.51 -46.35 -5.29
N GLU A 620 4.78 -46.54 -4.00
CA GLU A 620 4.57 -47.79 -3.27
C GLU A 620 3.49 -47.57 -2.21
N PHE A 621 2.25 -47.90 -2.56
CA PHE A 621 1.08 -47.79 -1.69
C PHE A 621 0.95 -48.99 -0.74
N GLY A 622 0.24 -48.78 0.38
CA GLY A 622 0.07 -49.81 1.41
C GLY A 622 1.38 -50.26 2.06
N CYS A 623 2.37 -49.36 2.14
CA CYS A 623 3.68 -49.70 2.71
C CYS A 623 3.57 -50.00 4.22
N ASP A 624 4.53 -50.78 4.73
CA ASP A 624 4.57 -51.14 6.16
C ASP A 624 4.65 -49.87 7.04
N PRO A 625 3.67 -49.62 7.94
CA PRO A 625 3.74 -48.50 8.88
C PRO A 625 4.96 -48.54 9.83
N ALA A 626 5.66 -49.67 9.91
CA ALA A 626 6.92 -49.85 10.63
C ALA A 626 8.18 -49.75 9.73
N LEU A 627 8.06 -49.15 8.55
CA LEU A 627 9.18 -48.80 7.69
C LEU A 627 10.08 -47.77 8.41
N THR A 628 11.37 -48.07 8.50
CA THR A 628 12.36 -47.22 9.18
C THR A 628 13.35 -46.62 8.19
N VAL A 629 14.01 -45.53 8.59
CA VAL A 629 15.07 -44.91 7.80
C VAL A 629 16.23 -45.87 7.57
N ASP A 630 16.57 -46.72 8.55
CA ASP A 630 17.62 -47.74 8.41
C ASP A 630 17.31 -48.73 7.28
N LYS A 631 16.10 -49.28 7.25
CA LYS A 631 15.67 -50.23 6.20
C LYS A 631 15.76 -49.61 4.81
N LEU A 632 15.40 -48.33 4.67
CA LEU A 632 15.50 -47.63 3.39
C LEU A 632 16.96 -47.40 2.98
N GLN A 633 17.84 -47.03 3.91
CA GLN A 633 19.25 -46.90 3.62
C GLN A 633 19.91 -48.25 3.26
N GLU A 634 19.49 -49.34 3.91
CA GLU A 634 19.91 -50.72 3.57
C GLU A 634 19.44 -51.14 2.17
N GLN A 635 18.29 -50.63 1.71
CA GLN A 635 17.81 -50.81 0.33
C GLN A 635 18.55 -49.93 -0.70
N GLY A 636 19.49 -49.09 -0.26
CA GLY A 636 20.37 -48.29 -1.12
C GLY A 636 19.92 -46.84 -1.32
N PHE A 637 18.88 -46.36 -0.64
CA PHE A 637 18.46 -44.95 -0.72
C PHE A 637 19.44 -44.04 0.02
N THR A 638 20.05 -43.09 -0.71
CA THR A 638 21.03 -42.15 -0.13
C THR A 638 20.36 -41.02 0.65
N TYR A 639 19.23 -40.54 0.13
CA TYR A 639 18.45 -39.45 0.73
C TYR A 639 17.07 -39.95 1.15
N VAL A 640 16.64 -39.58 2.34
CA VAL A 640 15.33 -39.96 2.90
C VAL A 640 14.58 -38.72 3.34
N PHE A 641 13.39 -38.51 2.79
CA PHE A 641 12.48 -37.43 3.17
C PHE A 641 11.29 -38.03 3.91
N VAL A 642 10.97 -37.51 5.08
CA VAL A 642 9.83 -37.97 5.88
C VAL A 642 8.79 -36.85 5.91
N GLY A 643 7.66 -37.09 5.27
CA GLY A 643 6.54 -36.17 5.11
C GLY A 643 5.20 -36.82 5.46
N ILE A 644 5.15 -37.52 6.59
CA ILE A 644 3.98 -38.29 7.06
C ILE A 644 2.85 -37.43 7.64
N GLY A 645 3.01 -36.10 7.66
CA GLY A 645 2.01 -35.16 8.18
C GLY A 645 1.90 -35.12 9.71
N ALA A 646 0.82 -34.51 10.19
CA ALA A 646 0.48 -34.38 11.59
C ALA A 646 -0.95 -34.90 11.80
N ASP A 647 -1.07 -36.13 12.30
CA ASP A 647 -2.37 -36.83 12.45
C ASP A 647 -2.69 -37.15 13.93
N LYS A 648 -1.80 -36.80 14.87
CA LYS A 648 -2.01 -37.04 16.29
C LYS A 648 -2.93 -35.97 16.85
N ASN A 649 -4.20 -36.32 17.02
CA ASN A 649 -5.21 -35.41 17.56
C ASN A 649 -4.84 -34.90 18.97
N GLY A 650 -4.88 -33.57 19.15
CA GLY A 650 -4.91 -32.98 20.48
C GLY A 650 -6.21 -33.39 21.17
N GLY A 651 -6.13 -34.20 22.23
CA GLY A 651 -7.33 -34.59 22.96
C GLY A 651 -8.00 -33.40 23.65
N MET A 652 -9.34 -33.40 23.69
CA MET A 652 -10.11 -32.49 24.53
C MET A 652 -10.50 -33.22 25.82
N ARG A 653 -10.35 -32.59 26.98
CA ARG A 653 -10.97 -33.08 28.22
C ARG A 653 -12.44 -32.66 28.19
N LEU A 654 -13.31 -33.59 27.81
CA LEU A 654 -14.76 -33.43 27.82
C LEU A 654 -15.35 -34.49 28.74
N GLU A 655 -16.09 -34.07 29.75
CA GLU A 655 -16.81 -34.98 30.64
C GLU A 655 -18.13 -35.44 30.03
N GLY A 656 -18.76 -36.47 30.61
CA GLY A 656 -20.04 -37.02 30.15
C GLY A 656 -19.89 -38.32 29.34
N ASP A 657 -21.02 -38.86 28.89
CA ASP A 657 -21.16 -40.20 28.34
C ASP A 657 -21.84 -40.23 26.96
N HIS A 658 -21.91 -39.09 26.26
CA HIS A 658 -22.52 -39.01 24.93
C HIS A 658 -21.71 -39.80 23.87
N GLU A 659 -22.41 -40.56 23.04
CA GLU A 659 -21.79 -41.53 22.11
C GLU A 659 -21.40 -40.90 20.75
N ARG A 660 -22.07 -39.81 20.32
CA ARG A 660 -21.81 -39.17 19.02
C ARG A 660 -20.81 -38.02 19.10
N ILE A 661 -19.58 -38.37 19.47
CA ILE A 661 -18.43 -37.46 19.50
C ILE A 661 -17.48 -37.87 18.39
N TYR A 662 -17.28 -37.00 17.41
CA TYR A 662 -16.45 -37.25 16.25
C TYR A 662 -15.17 -36.40 16.28
N LYS A 663 -14.06 -36.98 15.87
CA LYS A 663 -12.84 -36.22 15.57
C LYS A 663 -12.91 -35.67 14.15
N SER A 664 -12.41 -34.46 13.94
CA SER A 664 -12.46 -33.74 12.67
C SER A 664 -12.00 -34.58 11.47
N PHE A 665 -10.80 -35.17 11.53
CA PHE A 665 -10.24 -35.95 10.41
C PHE A 665 -11.06 -37.21 10.10
N HIS A 666 -11.53 -37.91 11.13
CA HIS A 666 -12.37 -39.11 10.94
C HIS A 666 -13.74 -38.75 10.34
N PHE A 667 -14.32 -37.65 10.82
CA PHE A 667 -15.57 -37.11 10.31
C PHE A 667 -15.46 -36.73 8.83
N LEU A 668 -14.51 -35.85 8.50
CA LEU A 668 -14.29 -35.36 7.13
C LEU A 668 -13.93 -36.48 6.16
N ARG A 669 -13.08 -37.44 6.58
CA ARG A 669 -12.77 -38.62 5.77
C ARG A 669 -14.02 -39.46 5.49
N SER A 670 -14.87 -39.66 6.49
CA SER A 670 -16.13 -40.41 6.31
C SER A 670 -17.12 -39.67 5.42
N PHE A 671 -17.19 -38.34 5.55
CA PHE A 671 -18.00 -37.47 4.71
C PHE A 671 -17.58 -37.56 3.24
N ASN A 672 -16.29 -37.40 2.95
CA ASN A 672 -15.75 -37.50 1.58
C ASN A 672 -15.94 -38.89 0.97
N GLN A 673 -16.00 -39.94 1.79
CA GLN A 673 -16.28 -41.31 1.32
C GLN A 673 -17.78 -41.58 1.11
N GLY A 674 -18.66 -40.60 1.36
CA GLY A 674 -20.10 -40.78 1.28
C GLY A 674 -20.67 -41.76 2.32
N LYS A 675 -19.96 -41.98 3.43
CA LYS A 675 -20.41 -42.89 4.48
C LYS A 675 -21.60 -42.28 5.23
N PRO A 676 -22.58 -43.08 5.68
CA PRO A 676 -23.63 -42.60 6.56
C PRO A 676 -23.08 -42.02 7.85
N LEU A 677 -23.46 -40.78 8.17
CA LEU A 677 -23.02 -40.04 9.35
C LEU A 677 -24.24 -39.68 10.21
N PRO A 678 -24.52 -40.43 11.30
CA PRO A 678 -25.69 -40.18 12.15
C PRO A 678 -25.39 -39.00 13.10
N LEU A 679 -25.49 -37.78 12.58
CA LEU A 679 -25.24 -36.56 13.36
C LEU A 679 -26.47 -36.07 14.14
N GLY A 680 -27.68 -36.37 13.68
CA GLY A 680 -28.91 -35.77 14.21
C GLY A 680 -29.20 -34.40 13.59
N ARG A 681 -29.92 -33.53 14.31
CA ARG A 681 -30.40 -32.24 13.80
C ARG A 681 -29.49 -31.07 14.18
N HIS A 682 -28.98 -31.06 15.40
CA HIS A 682 -28.19 -29.96 15.97
C HIS A 682 -26.75 -30.42 16.22
N VAL A 683 -25.77 -29.81 15.55
CA VAL A 683 -24.37 -30.25 15.63
C VAL A 683 -23.48 -29.13 16.17
N ALA A 684 -22.67 -29.45 17.19
CA ALA A 684 -21.64 -28.55 17.69
C ALA A 684 -20.28 -28.86 17.06
N VAL A 685 -19.56 -27.85 16.59
CA VAL A 685 -18.17 -27.97 16.12
C VAL A 685 -17.27 -27.17 17.05
N ILE A 686 -16.29 -27.82 17.68
CA ILE A 686 -15.41 -27.17 18.65
C ILE A 686 -14.09 -26.79 17.99
N GLY A 687 -13.78 -25.49 18.01
CA GLY A 687 -12.59 -24.93 17.37
C GLY A 687 -12.95 -23.79 16.41
N ALA A 688 -11.95 -23.13 15.84
CA ALA A 688 -12.17 -22.04 14.89
C ALA A 688 -11.04 -21.89 13.85
N GLY A 689 -10.33 -22.98 13.56
CA GLY A 689 -9.38 -23.05 12.44
C GLY A 689 -10.06 -23.50 11.15
N ASN A 690 -9.31 -23.55 10.04
CA ASN A 690 -9.85 -23.95 8.73
C ASN A 690 -10.55 -25.33 8.79
N THR A 691 -9.96 -26.30 9.48
CA THR A 691 -10.58 -27.62 9.69
C THR A 691 -11.93 -27.53 10.42
N ALA A 692 -12.12 -26.57 11.33
CA ALA A 692 -13.41 -26.37 11.97
C ALA A 692 -14.44 -25.78 11.00
N MET A 693 -14.03 -24.87 10.11
CA MET A 693 -14.90 -24.33 9.06
C MET A 693 -15.31 -25.44 8.08
N ASP A 694 -14.36 -26.27 7.64
CA ASP A 694 -14.63 -27.43 6.79
C ASP A 694 -15.60 -28.41 7.47
N CYS A 695 -15.37 -28.74 8.75
CA CYS A 695 -16.27 -29.61 9.52
C CYS A 695 -17.68 -29.03 9.60
N ALA A 696 -17.81 -27.73 9.85
CA ALA A 696 -19.10 -27.08 10.01
C ALA A 696 -19.91 -27.08 8.70
N ARG A 697 -19.26 -26.71 7.60
CA ARG A 697 -19.87 -26.68 6.26
C ARG A 697 -20.20 -28.08 5.75
N ALA A 698 -19.32 -29.06 6.00
CA ALA A 698 -19.59 -30.46 5.67
C ALA A 698 -20.75 -31.03 6.50
N ALA A 699 -20.82 -30.73 7.80
CA ALA A 699 -21.91 -31.16 8.67
C ALA A 699 -23.27 -30.61 8.20
N LEU A 700 -23.34 -29.36 7.74
CA LEU A 700 -24.57 -28.78 7.17
C LEU A 700 -25.07 -29.53 5.92
N LYS A 701 -24.17 -30.17 5.17
CA LYS A 701 -24.51 -30.96 3.98
C LYS A 701 -24.93 -32.40 4.31
N VAL A 702 -24.81 -32.85 5.56
CA VAL A 702 -25.23 -34.20 5.98
C VAL A 702 -26.75 -34.26 6.10
N PRO A 703 -27.42 -35.24 5.45
CA PRO A 703 -28.87 -35.39 5.55
C PRO A 703 -29.37 -35.50 7.00
N GLY A 704 -30.34 -34.66 7.36
CA GLY A 704 -30.96 -34.63 8.70
C GLY A 704 -30.46 -33.51 9.61
N VAL A 705 -29.31 -32.90 9.31
CA VAL A 705 -28.80 -31.73 10.04
C VAL A 705 -29.65 -30.51 9.68
N SER A 706 -30.11 -29.79 10.71
CA SER A 706 -30.90 -28.56 10.59
C SER A 706 -30.04 -27.31 10.85
N ASP A 707 -29.12 -27.39 11.80
CA ASP A 707 -28.18 -26.30 12.09
C ASP A 707 -26.86 -26.83 12.67
N VAL A 708 -25.81 -26.02 12.46
CA VAL A 708 -24.47 -26.27 12.97
C VAL A 708 -23.98 -25.03 13.70
N THR A 709 -23.45 -25.22 14.90
CA THR A 709 -22.89 -24.15 15.73
C THR A 709 -21.40 -24.40 15.98
N VAL A 710 -20.56 -23.47 15.54
CA VAL A 710 -19.14 -23.40 15.90
C VAL A 710 -18.99 -22.77 17.26
N ILE A 711 -18.36 -23.48 18.20
CA ILE A 711 -18.09 -23.02 19.56
C ILE A 711 -16.61 -22.68 19.69
N TYR A 712 -16.31 -21.43 20.05
CA TYR A 712 -14.96 -20.92 20.14
C TYR A 712 -14.70 -20.15 21.43
N ARG A 713 -13.61 -20.50 22.11
CA ARG A 713 -13.25 -19.95 23.43
C ARG A 713 -12.73 -18.50 23.42
N ARG A 714 -12.55 -17.87 22.25
CA ARG A 714 -12.16 -16.45 22.12
C ARG A 714 -13.14 -15.68 21.22
N SER A 715 -12.86 -14.42 20.91
CA SER A 715 -13.68 -13.63 20.00
C SER A 715 -13.36 -13.92 18.53
N GLU A 716 -14.17 -13.38 17.63
CA GLU A 716 -13.95 -13.43 16.17
C GLU A 716 -12.55 -12.93 15.80
N LYS A 717 -12.06 -11.86 16.43
CA LYS A 717 -10.76 -11.25 16.13
C LYS A 717 -9.57 -12.20 16.37
N GLU A 718 -9.70 -13.15 17.29
CA GLU A 718 -8.64 -14.12 17.57
C GLU A 718 -8.80 -15.46 16.82
N MET A 719 -9.77 -15.57 15.90
CA MET A 719 -9.98 -16.78 15.11
C MET A 719 -8.75 -17.12 14.25
N PRO A 720 -8.28 -18.37 14.27
CA PRO A 720 -7.17 -18.80 13.43
C PRO A 720 -7.56 -19.19 12.00
N ALA A 721 -8.86 -19.36 11.69
CA ALA A 721 -9.30 -19.62 10.32
C ALA A 721 -9.00 -18.41 9.42
N TYR A 722 -8.70 -18.65 8.15
CA TYR A 722 -8.59 -17.56 7.19
C TYR A 722 -9.94 -16.85 7.05
N ARG A 723 -9.89 -15.54 6.82
CA ARG A 723 -11.09 -14.72 6.73
C ARG A 723 -12.07 -15.23 5.67
N GLU A 724 -11.58 -15.71 4.53
CA GLU A 724 -12.43 -16.29 3.49
C GLU A 724 -13.20 -17.53 3.99
N GLU A 725 -12.55 -18.42 4.74
CA GLU A 725 -13.19 -19.66 5.24
C GLU A 725 -14.31 -19.35 6.21
N TYR A 726 -14.08 -18.34 7.07
CA TYR A 726 -15.07 -17.85 7.99
C TYR A 726 -16.27 -17.26 7.24
N LEU A 727 -16.02 -16.39 6.26
CA LEU A 727 -17.08 -15.74 5.47
C LEU A 727 -17.89 -16.77 4.67
N GLU A 728 -17.25 -17.75 4.04
CA GLU A 728 -17.93 -18.84 3.34
C GLU A 728 -18.77 -19.71 4.31
N ALA A 729 -18.28 -19.95 5.53
CA ALA A 729 -19.06 -20.67 6.54
C ALA A 729 -20.29 -19.87 7.02
N VAL A 730 -20.14 -18.55 7.19
CA VAL A 730 -21.26 -17.65 7.51
C VAL A 730 -22.29 -17.65 6.38
N GLU A 731 -21.84 -17.58 5.11
CA GLU A 731 -22.71 -17.62 3.92
C GLU A 731 -23.49 -18.95 3.81
N ASP A 732 -22.84 -20.07 4.15
CA ASP A 732 -23.48 -21.39 4.22
C ASP A 732 -24.48 -21.52 5.39
N GLY A 733 -24.55 -20.55 6.31
CA GLY A 733 -25.49 -20.49 7.43
C GLY A 733 -24.96 -21.09 8.74
N VAL A 734 -23.65 -21.26 8.90
CA VAL A 734 -23.02 -21.69 10.15
C VAL A 734 -23.20 -20.62 11.24
N ARG A 735 -23.62 -21.03 12.43
CA ARG A 735 -23.73 -20.16 13.60
C ARG A 735 -22.42 -20.17 14.40
N PHE A 736 -22.08 -19.05 15.02
CA PHE A 736 -20.88 -18.92 15.85
C PHE A 736 -21.24 -18.53 17.28
N CYS A 737 -20.67 -19.27 18.25
CA CYS A 737 -20.76 -18.99 19.67
C CYS A 737 -19.35 -18.69 20.19
N PHE A 738 -19.03 -17.40 20.27
CA PHE A 738 -17.74 -16.89 20.73
C PHE A 738 -17.67 -16.83 22.25
N LEU A 739 -16.45 -16.75 22.78
CA LEU A 739 -16.19 -16.70 24.21
C LEU A 739 -16.87 -17.85 24.97
N THR A 740 -16.81 -19.05 24.40
CA THR A 740 -17.49 -20.23 24.94
C THR A 740 -16.60 -21.47 24.83
N ASN A 741 -16.50 -22.26 25.89
CA ASN A 741 -15.68 -23.47 25.93
C ASN A 741 -16.48 -24.67 26.46
N PRO A 742 -16.56 -25.82 25.77
CA PRO A 742 -17.32 -26.98 26.24
C PRO A 742 -16.63 -27.67 27.42
N GLU A 743 -17.42 -28.14 28.38
CA GLU A 743 -16.92 -28.87 29.56
C GLU A 743 -17.48 -30.29 29.67
N ARG A 744 -18.76 -30.48 29.32
CA ARG A 744 -19.46 -31.76 29.50
C ARG A 744 -20.53 -32.00 28.45
N PHE A 745 -20.64 -33.23 27.94
CA PHE A 745 -21.69 -33.66 27.00
C PHE A 745 -22.35 -34.97 27.46
N ASP A 746 -23.58 -34.87 27.95
CA ASP A 746 -24.34 -36.00 28.51
C ASP A 746 -25.22 -36.71 27.48
N LYS A 747 -25.55 -37.98 27.72
CA LYS A 747 -26.36 -38.85 26.84
C LYS A 747 -27.73 -38.30 26.41
N ASP A 748 -28.31 -37.37 27.18
CA ASP A 748 -29.59 -36.73 26.87
C ASP A 748 -29.47 -35.54 25.90
N GLY A 749 -28.28 -35.29 25.35
CA GLY A 749 -28.03 -34.22 24.37
C GLY A 749 -27.68 -32.87 25.00
N LYS A 750 -27.50 -32.80 26.32
CA LYS A 750 -27.07 -31.57 27.02
C LYS A 750 -25.57 -31.35 26.91
N LEU A 751 -25.18 -30.34 26.14
CA LEU A 751 -23.81 -29.82 26.08
C LEU A 751 -23.69 -28.64 27.06
N THR A 752 -22.97 -28.84 28.17
CA THR A 752 -22.65 -27.78 29.12
C THR A 752 -21.39 -27.04 28.67
N VAL A 753 -21.50 -25.73 28.55
CA VAL A 753 -20.43 -24.84 28.13
C VAL A 753 -20.14 -23.78 29.19
N ARG A 754 -18.87 -23.38 29.30
CA ARG A 754 -18.41 -22.28 30.14
C ARG A 754 -18.24 -21.02 29.31
N MET A 755 -18.78 -19.92 29.83
CA MET A 755 -18.56 -18.61 29.26
C MET A 755 -17.14 -18.14 29.58
N MET A 756 -16.48 -17.53 28.60
CA MET A 756 -15.10 -17.07 28.68
C MET A 756 -15.06 -15.54 28.65
N SER A 757 -13.98 -14.97 29.17
CA SER A 757 -13.61 -13.57 28.94
C SER A 757 -12.20 -13.52 28.34
N LEU A 758 -11.84 -12.39 27.72
CA LEU A 758 -10.50 -12.18 27.22
C LEU A 758 -9.63 -11.57 28.33
N GLY A 759 -8.56 -12.27 28.69
CA GLY A 759 -7.49 -11.76 29.55
C GLY A 759 -6.44 -11.00 28.75
N ASP A 760 -5.23 -10.96 29.29
CA ASP A 760 -4.08 -10.30 28.67
C ASP A 760 -3.63 -11.02 27.39
N PRO A 761 -3.04 -10.29 26.43
CA PRO A 761 -2.38 -10.88 25.26
C PRO A 761 -1.22 -11.79 25.65
N ASP A 762 -0.99 -12.85 24.88
CA ASP A 762 0.23 -13.65 24.94
C ASP A 762 1.40 -12.98 24.20
N GLU A 763 2.55 -13.66 24.11
CA GLU A 763 3.76 -13.16 23.44
C GLU A 763 3.54 -12.86 21.95
N GLN A 764 2.50 -13.43 21.34
CA GLN A 764 2.10 -13.19 19.94
C GLN A 764 1.02 -12.11 19.84
N GLY A 765 0.70 -11.40 20.94
CA GLY A 765 -0.36 -10.40 20.98
C GLY A 765 -1.77 -10.98 21.07
N ARG A 766 -1.93 -12.31 21.08
CA ARG A 766 -3.24 -12.97 21.04
C ARG A 766 -3.81 -13.08 22.44
N ARG A 767 -5.03 -12.57 22.65
CA ARG A 767 -5.65 -12.56 23.98
C ARG A 767 -5.93 -13.96 24.51
N ARG A 768 -5.60 -14.18 25.79
CA ARG A 768 -5.83 -15.47 26.46
C ARG A 768 -7.29 -15.61 26.88
N PRO A 769 -7.93 -16.78 26.67
CA PRO A 769 -9.27 -17.03 27.15
C PRO A 769 -9.22 -17.36 28.66
N VAL A 770 -10.04 -16.69 29.46
CA VAL A 770 -10.15 -16.90 30.91
C VAL A 770 -11.54 -17.42 31.23
N PRO A 771 -11.68 -18.55 31.95
CA PRO A 771 -13.00 -19.07 32.32
C PRO A 771 -13.71 -18.13 33.28
N THR A 772 -15.02 -17.96 33.09
CA THR A 772 -15.89 -17.27 34.04
C THR A 772 -16.68 -18.26 34.89
N GLU A 773 -17.33 -17.77 35.95
CA GLU A 773 -18.22 -18.59 36.77
C GLU A 773 -19.54 -18.96 36.05
N GLN A 774 -19.84 -18.34 34.91
CA GLN A 774 -21.08 -18.56 34.17
C GLN A 774 -20.99 -19.78 33.26
N THR A 775 -22.06 -20.59 33.27
CA THR A 775 -22.25 -21.73 32.37
C THR A 775 -23.60 -21.67 31.69
N GLU A 776 -23.67 -22.23 30.50
CA GLU A 776 -24.91 -22.41 29.74
C GLU A 776 -25.04 -23.86 29.27
N VAL A 777 -26.28 -24.26 28.98
CA VAL A 777 -26.58 -25.60 28.45
C VAL A 777 -27.20 -25.46 27.08
N MET A 778 -26.61 -26.14 26.10
CA MET A 778 -27.08 -26.19 24.72
C MET A 778 -27.60 -27.60 24.42
N GLN A 779 -28.69 -27.70 23.66
CA GLN A 779 -29.21 -28.97 23.17
C GLN A 779 -28.54 -29.31 21.84
N MET A 780 -27.79 -30.42 21.81
CA MET A 780 -26.99 -30.88 20.66
C MET A 780 -27.13 -32.39 20.49
N ASP A 781 -27.20 -32.84 19.24
CA ASP A 781 -27.29 -34.26 18.89
C ASP A 781 -25.91 -34.89 18.61
N ALA A 782 -24.91 -34.08 18.24
CA ALA A 782 -23.55 -34.54 17.98
C ALA A 782 -22.52 -33.42 18.21
N LEU A 783 -21.28 -33.82 18.45
CA LEU A 783 -20.15 -32.92 18.63
C LEU A 783 -18.97 -33.35 17.77
N ILE A 784 -18.36 -32.40 17.05
CA ILE A 784 -17.16 -32.60 16.25
C ILE A 784 -16.00 -31.81 16.87
N THR A 785 -14.92 -32.46 17.24
CA THR A 785 -13.73 -31.81 17.82
C THR A 785 -12.72 -31.45 16.71
N ALA A 786 -12.46 -30.16 16.52
CA ALA A 786 -11.52 -29.60 15.54
C ALA A 786 -10.49 -28.68 16.22
N ILE A 787 -9.81 -29.21 17.24
CA ILE A 787 -8.89 -28.45 18.13
C ILE A 787 -7.41 -28.56 17.75
N GLY A 788 -7.11 -29.06 16.55
CA GLY A 788 -5.76 -29.14 15.98
C GLY A 788 -5.11 -30.52 16.10
N GLU A 789 -4.23 -30.79 15.15
CA GLU A 789 -3.44 -32.02 15.05
C GLU A 789 -1.97 -31.76 15.43
N GLN A 790 -1.24 -32.82 15.77
CA GLN A 790 0.16 -32.78 16.12
C GLN A 790 0.95 -33.86 15.38
N PRO A 791 2.26 -33.66 15.16
CA PRO A 791 3.15 -34.73 14.72
C PRO A 791 3.18 -35.87 15.73
N ASP A 792 3.25 -37.11 15.24
CA ASP A 792 3.40 -38.27 16.11
C ASP A 792 4.87 -38.56 16.39
N CYS A 793 5.41 -37.93 17.44
CA CYS A 793 6.82 -38.09 17.83
C CYS A 793 7.18 -39.54 18.20
N GLU A 794 6.23 -40.36 18.65
CA GLU A 794 6.47 -41.79 18.94
C GLU A 794 6.69 -42.59 17.65
N VAL A 795 5.97 -42.24 16.58
CA VAL A 795 6.21 -42.79 15.24
C VAL A 795 7.57 -42.34 14.72
N LEU A 796 7.89 -41.05 14.82
CA LEU A 796 9.19 -40.52 14.38
C LEU A 796 10.36 -41.22 15.08
N GLN A 797 10.29 -41.39 16.39
CA GLN A 797 11.31 -42.11 17.15
C GLN A 797 11.45 -43.57 16.67
N ARG A 798 10.33 -44.28 16.44
CA ARG A 798 10.35 -45.65 15.89
C ARG A 798 10.93 -45.73 14.49
N MET A 799 10.75 -44.71 13.66
CA MET A 799 11.34 -44.63 12.32
C MET A 799 12.85 -44.37 12.36
N GLY A 800 13.42 -44.03 13.53
CA GLY A 800 14.83 -43.72 13.72
C GLY A 800 15.16 -42.23 13.55
N ILE A 801 14.17 -41.33 13.74
CA ILE A 801 14.36 -39.88 13.71
C ILE A 801 14.75 -39.39 15.11
N PRO A 802 15.84 -38.61 15.26
CA PRO A 802 16.24 -38.05 16.54
C PRO A 802 15.26 -36.95 17.00
N LEU A 803 14.88 -37.02 18.28
CA LEU A 803 14.08 -35.99 18.96
C LEU A 803 14.97 -35.15 19.88
N GLY A 804 14.59 -33.88 20.07
CA GLY A 804 15.16 -32.95 21.03
C GLY A 804 14.73 -33.24 22.47
N SER A 805 15.27 -32.47 23.42
CA SER A 805 14.98 -32.63 24.85
C SER A 805 13.54 -32.30 25.25
N ASP A 806 12.84 -31.54 24.42
CA ASP A 806 11.42 -31.20 24.54
C ASP A 806 10.48 -32.26 23.95
N GLY A 807 11.03 -33.34 23.38
CA GLY A 807 10.26 -34.41 22.74
C GLY A 807 9.80 -34.08 21.33
N TRP A 808 10.21 -32.95 20.76
CA TRP A 808 9.94 -32.57 19.37
C TRP A 808 11.11 -32.96 18.45
N PRO A 809 10.87 -33.23 17.16
CA PRO A 809 11.95 -33.46 16.21
C PRO A 809 12.87 -32.24 16.13
N GLU A 810 14.18 -32.47 16.23
CA GLU A 810 15.18 -31.42 16.07
C GLU A 810 15.74 -31.43 14.65
N VAL A 811 15.45 -30.35 13.91
CA VAL A 811 15.86 -30.17 12.51
C VAL A 811 16.46 -28.80 12.29
N ASP A 812 17.28 -28.67 11.26
CA ASP A 812 17.69 -27.37 10.74
C ASP A 812 16.46 -26.60 10.24
N ALA A 813 16.26 -25.38 10.75
CA ALA A 813 15.04 -24.61 10.49
C ALA A 813 14.88 -24.21 9.01
N GLN A 814 15.98 -24.06 8.27
CA GLN A 814 15.95 -23.66 6.87
C GLN A 814 15.69 -24.85 5.94
N SER A 815 16.41 -25.94 6.13
CA SER A 815 16.41 -27.10 5.23
C SER A 815 15.54 -28.27 5.67
N GLY A 816 15.17 -28.34 6.95
CA GLY A 816 14.47 -29.49 7.53
C GLY A 816 15.36 -30.72 7.74
N GLU A 817 16.69 -30.61 7.57
CA GLU A 817 17.60 -31.74 7.81
C GLU A 817 17.67 -32.07 9.30
N THR A 818 17.53 -33.36 9.63
CA THR A 818 17.68 -33.85 11.00
C THR A 818 19.16 -33.95 11.38
N ARG A 819 19.45 -34.25 12.65
CA ARG A 819 20.82 -34.60 13.08
C ARG A 819 21.39 -35.84 12.35
N ARG A 820 20.53 -36.65 11.73
CA ARG A 820 20.96 -37.74 10.86
C ARG A 820 21.14 -37.20 9.44
N ARG A 821 22.38 -37.21 8.98
CA ARG A 821 22.76 -36.71 7.65
C ARG A 821 21.92 -37.34 6.53
N ASN A 822 21.51 -36.52 5.57
CA ASN A 822 20.69 -36.90 4.40
C ASN A 822 19.27 -37.37 4.75
N VAL A 823 18.80 -37.09 5.97
CA VAL A 823 17.43 -37.40 6.40
C VAL A 823 16.73 -36.10 6.76
N PHE A 824 15.61 -35.84 6.08
CA PHE A 824 14.87 -34.58 6.15
C PHE A 824 13.46 -34.79 6.66
N LEU A 825 12.94 -33.87 7.47
CA LEU A 825 11.51 -33.75 7.77
C LEU A 825 10.91 -32.63 6.92
N ILE A 826 9.80 -32.92 6.25
CA ILE A 826 9.14 -31.99 5.33
C ILE A 826 7.63 -31.92 5.58
N GLY A 827 7.03 -30.74 5.44
CA GLY A 827 5.61 -30.53 5.71
C GLY A 827 5.26 -30.53 7.19
N ASP A 828 3.99 -30.79 7.51
CA ASP A 828 3.45 -30.60 8.87
C ASP A 828 4.17 -31.42 9.96
N VAL A 829 4.83 -32.52 9.60
CA VAL A 829 5.60 -33.33 10.55
C VAL A 829 6.83 -32.57 11.11
N GLN A 830 7.31 -31.56 10.39
CA GLN A 830 8.47 -30.75 10.76
C GLN A 830 8.12 -29.73 11.87
N SER A 831 6.99 -29.04 11.75
CA SER A 831 6.67 -27.84 12.53
C SER A 831 5.28 -27.87 13.19
N GLY A 832 4.51 -28.95 12.99
CA GLY A 832 3.07 -28.99 13.23
C GLY A 832 2.26 -28.49 12.02
N PRO A 833 0.92 -28.60 12.08
CA PRO A 833 0.03 -28.24 10.97
C PRO A 833 0.23 -26.80 10.51
N SER A 834 0.44 -26.63 9.21
CA SER A 834 0.60 -25.33 8.54
C SER A 834 -0.28 -25.25 7.29
N SER A 835 -0.02 -24.28 6.42
CA SER A 835 -0.68 -24.18 5.12
C SER A 835 -0.06 -25.15 4.10
N ILE A 836 -0.85 -25.55 3.11
CA ILE A 836 -0.43 -26.49 2.07
C ILE A 836 0.81 -25.96 1.32
N VAL A 837 0.83 -24.67 0.99
CA VAL A 837 1.97 -24.07 0.27
C VAL A 837 3.20 -23.97 1.16
N ALA A 838 3.04 -23.79 2.48
CA ALA A 838 4.15 -23.83 3.43
C ALA A 838 4.79 -25.23 3.48
N ALA A 839 3.98 -26.28 3.48
CA ALA A 839 4.45 -27.65 3.41
C ALA A 839 5.21 -27.95 2.10
N ILE A 840 4.69 -27.48 0.96
CA ILE A 840 5.36 -27.55 -0.35
C ILE A 840 6.69 -26.76 -0.33
N GLY A 841 6.70 -25.59 0.30
CA GLY A 841 7.88 -24.73 0.46
C GLY A 841 8.98 -25.37 1.30
N GLY A 842 8.64 -26.00 2.42
CA GLY A 842 9.58 -26.79 3.24
C GLY A 842 10.20 -27.93 2.43
N ALA A 843 9.37 -28.69 1.71
CA ALA A 843 9.84 -29.73 0.80
C ALA A 843 10.76 -29.20 -0.31
N ARG A 844 10.44 -28.02 -0.85
CA ARG A 844 11.24 -27.37 -1.89
C ARG A 844 12.63 -26.99 -1.38
N ARG A 845 12.74 -26.38 -0.20
CA ARG A 845 14.04 -26.03 0.41
C ARG A 845 14.91 -27.25 0.67
N ALA A 846 14.30 -28.33 1.18
CA ALA A 846 15.00 -29.59 1.40
C ALA A 846 15.51 -30.21 0.08
N ALA A 847 14.68 -30.20 -0.97
CA ALA A 847 15.08 -30.66 -2.30
C ALA A 847 16.22 -29.81 -2.88
N ASP A 848 16.13 -28.48 -2.83
CA ASP A 848 17.17 -27.57 -3.33
C ASP A 848 18.52 -27.79 -2.64
N LEU A 849 18.53 -28.09 -1.33
CA LEU A 849 19.76 -28.45 -0.62
C LEU A 849 20.39 -29.75 -1.15
N VAL A 850 19.58 -30.77 -1.44
CA VAL A 850 20.07 -32.02 -2.06
C VAL A 850 20.63 -31.75 -3.45
N LEU A 851 19.94 -30.97 -4.28
CA LEU A 851 20.41 -30.60 -5.61
C LEU A 851 21.75 -29.84 -5.56
N ALA A 852 21.89 -28.91 -4.61
CA ALA A 852 23.14 -28.19 -4.39
C ALA A 852 24.30 -29.12 -3.97
N ARG A 853 24.04 -30.11 -3.10
CA ARG A 853 25.03 -31.13 -2.67
C ARG A 853 25.48 -32.02 -3.82
N GLU A 854 24.59 -32.33 -4.73
CA GLU A 854 24.85 -33.16 -5.91
C GLU A 854 25.44 -32.37 -7.09
N HIS A 855 25.79 -31.10 -6.86
CA HIS A 855 26.29 -30.16 -7.86
C HIS A 855 25.37 -30.04 -9.08
N ILE A 856 24.06 -30.21 -8.86
CA ILE A 856 23.03 -30.02 -9.87
C ILE A 856 22.61 -28.56 -9.80
N ALA A 857 23.14 -27.75 -10.71
CA ALA A 857 22.57 -26.43 -10.94
C ALA A 857 21.13 -26.60 -11.42
N GLY A 858 20.20 -25.84 -10.83
CA GLY A 858 18.83 -25.78 -11.35
C GLY A 858 18.88 -25.42 -12.83
N LYS A 859 18.19 -26.19 -13.68
CA LYS A 859 18.10 -25.86 -15.10
C LYS A 859 17.49 -24.45 -15.20
N PRO A 860 18.18 -23.47 -15.82
CA PRO A 860 17.58 -22.16 -16.01
C PRO A 860 16.29 -22.32 -16.81
N CYS A 861 15.26 -21.61 -16.38
CA CYS A 861 14.02 -21.55 -17.13
C CYS A 861 14.30 -20.73 -18.40
N ASP A 862 14.15 -21.35 -19.58
CA ASP A 862 14.33 -20.66 -20.86
C ASP A 862 13.19 -19.65 -21.12
N VAL A 863 12.10 -19.72 -20.33
CA VAL A 863 11.04 -18.71 -20.29
C VAL A 863 11.61 -17.45 -19.65
N THR A 864 12.13 -16.58 -20.50
CA THR A 864 12.40 -15.19 -20.14
C THR A 864 11.26 -14.34 -20.63
N SER A 865 10.95 -13.32 -19.87
CA SER A 865 9.93 -12.38 -20.29
C SER A 865 10.41 -11.00 -19.85
N GLN A 866 10.44 -10.06 -20.78
CA GLN A 866 11.03 -8.73 -20.54
C GLN A 866 10.07 -7.90 -19.68
N PRO A 867 10.54 -7.22 -18.62
CA PRO A 867 9.71 -6.31 -17.85
C PRO A 867 8.98 -5.33 -18.77
N SER A 868 7.79 -4.88 -18.34
CA SER A 868 7.12 -3.80 -19.05
C SER A 868 8.00 -2.54 -19.07
N ASP A 869 7.81 -1.70 -20.08
CA ASP A 869 8.52 -0.41 -20.13
C ASP A 869 8.27 0.40 -18.84
N LYS A 870 9.27 1.16 -18.42
CA LYS A 870 9.21 2.01 -17.22
C LYS A 870 8.00 2.94 -17.24
N GLU A 871 7.70 3.57 -18.37
CA GLU A 871 6.58 4.50 -18.51
C GLU A 871 5.23 3.81 -18.28
N GLU A 872 5.12 2.58 -18.79
CA GLU A 872 3.93 1.75 -18.61
C GLU A 872 3.73 1.42 -17.13
N ILE A 873 4.78 0.99 -16.43
CA ILE A 873 4.70 0.69 -14.99
C ILE A 873 4.33 1.94 -14.19
N TYR A 874 4.89 3.10 -14.52
CA TYR A 874 4.52 4.38 -13.89
C TYR A 874 3.05 4.73 -14.11
N ARG A 875 2.53 4.55 -15.34
CA ARG A 875 1.11 4.77 -15.63
C ARG A 875 0.21 3.90 -14.74
N ARG A 876 0.58 2.62 -14.53
CA ARG A 876 -0.18 1.71 -13.66
C ARG A 876 -0.23 2.17 -12.21
N LYS A 877 0.77 2.91 -11.70
CA LYS A 877 0.76 3.45 -10.33
C LYS A 877 -0.31 4.54 -10.12
N GLY A 878 -0.65 5.31 -11.14
CA GLY A 878 -1.76 6.26 -11.07
C GLY A 878 -3.13 5.55 -11.12
N ASN A 879 -3.22 4.45 -11.86
CA ASN A 879 -4.47 3.74 -12.13
C ASN A 879 -5.01 3.03 -10.88
N ILE A 880 -6.10 3.57 -10.31
CA ILE A 880 -6.83 2.99 -9.19
C ILE A 880 -8.11 2.34 -9.73
N ALA A 881 -8.25 1.02 -9.53
CA ALA A 881 -9.42 0.28 -9.97
C ALA A 881 -10.61 0.51 -9.02
N VAL A 882 -11.58 1.30 -9.45
CA VAL A 882 -12.84 1.54 -8.71
C VAL A 882 -13.81 0.35 -8.86
N THR A 883 -13.71 -0.40 -9.95
CA THR A 883 -14.54 -1.58 -10.23
C THR A 883 -13.66 -2.73 -10.71
N LEU A 884 -13.85 -3.91 -10.13
CA LEU A 884 -13.15 -5.13 -10.52
C LEU A 884 -14.00 -5.95 -11.47
N VAL A 885 -13.36 -6.52 -12.50
CA VAL A 885 -13.99 -7.45 -13.43
C VAL A 885 -14.27 -8.77 -12.72
N ASP A 886 -15.45 -9.35 -12.96
CA ASP A 886 -15.80 -10.64 -12.38
C ASP A 886 -14.82 -11.74 -12.85
N LYS A 887 -14.37 -12.58 -11.92
CA LYS A 887 -13.39 -13.63 -12.22
C LYS A 887 -13.89 -14.68 -13.23
N GLY A 888 -15.20 -14.80 -13.43
CA GLY A 888 -15.82 -15.63 -14.46
C GLY A 888 -15.57 -15.13 -15.89
N GLU A 889 -15.34 -13.82 -16.07
CA GLU A 889 -14.98 -13.20 -17.35
C GLU A 889 -13.47 -13.32 -17.60
N ARG A 890 -12.99 -14.57 -17.75
CA ARG A 890 -11.55 -14.95 -17.73
C ARG A 890 -10.63 -13.99 -18.49
N ASP A 891 -10.95 -13.62 -19.73
CA ASP A 891 -10.12 -12.75 -20.57
C ASP A 891 -10.00 -11.33 -20.00
N ALA A 892 -11.14 -10.71 -19.70
CA ALA A 892 -11.19 -9.35 -19.18
C ALA A 892 -10.61 -9.28 -17.76
N PHE A 893 -10.84 -10.31 -16.95
CA PHE A 893 -10.24 -10.46 -15.62
C PHE A 893 -8.71 -10.51 -15.69
N VAL A 894 -8.14 -11.39 -16.52
CA VAL A 894 -6.68 -11.48 -16.68
C VAL A 894 -6.10 -10.17 -17.21
N ALA A 895 -6.74 -9.56 -18.21
CA ALA A 895 -6.30 -8.28 -18.76
C ALA A 895 -6.28 -7.17 -17.70
N GLN A 896 -7.33 -7.08 -16.89
CA GLN A 896 -7.41 -6.09 -15.81
C GLN A 896 -6.32 -6.34 -14.75
N GLU A 897 -6.16 -7.57 -14.28
CA GLU A 897 -5.16 -7.91 -13.25
C GLU A 897 -3.72 -7.71 -13.75
N ALA A 898 -3.43 -8.06 -15.00
CA ALA A 898 -2.13 -7.81 -15.61
C ALA A 898 -1.84 -6.30 -15.74
N HIS A 899 -2.84 -5.51 -16.15
CA HIS A 899 -2.72 -4.04 -16.22
C HIS A 899 -2.66 -3.38 -14.82
N ARG A 900 -3.11 -4.07 -13.77
CA ARG A 900 -2.94 -3.62 -12.39
C ARG A 900 -1.58 -4.03 -11.82
N CYS A 901 -0.95 -5.12 -12.28
CA CYS A 901 0.35 -5.52 -11.75
C CYS A 901 1.43 -4.43 -11.89
N LEU A 902 2.07 -4.08 -10.77
CA LEU A 902 3.06 -3.00 -10.70
C LEU A 902 4.51 -3.46 -10.92
N GLU A 903 4.75 -4.76 -11.13
CA GLU A 903 6.10 -5.30 -11.38
C GLU A 903 7.12 -4.81 -10.34
N CYS A 904 6.77 -4.92 -9.05
CA CYS A 904 7.52 -4.32 -7.94
C CYS A 904 8.96 -4.83 -7.78
N ASN A 905 9.28 -5.97 -8.38
CA ASN A 905 10.63 -6.51 -8.48
C ASN A 905 11.51 -5.77 -9.51
N TYR A 906 10.91 -5.01 -10.43
CA TYR A 906 11.61 -4.21 -11.42
C TYR A 906 11.56 -2.70 -11.12
N LEU A 907 10.44 -2.19 -10.61
CA LEU A 907 10.30 -0.76 -10.28
C LEU A 907 9.34 -0.53 -9.10
N CYS A 908 9.89 -0.32 -7.91
CA CYS A 908 9.08 0.00 -6.72
C CYS A 908 8.80 1.51 -6.60
N SER A 909 9.82 2.31 -6.30
CA SER A 909 9.80 3.78 -6.09
C SER A 909 8.66 4.34 -5.21
N LYS A 910 8.00 3.55 -4.37
CA LYS A 910 6.94 4.04 -3.46
C LYS A 910 7.38 5.24 -2.63
N CYS A 911 8.59 5.20 -2.07
CA CYS A 911 9.15 6.28 -1.27
C CYS A 911 9.36 7.59 -2.04
N VAL A 912 9.54 7.51 -3.36
CA VAL A 912 9.59 8.67 -4.27
C VAL A 912 8.17 9.17 -4.52
N ASP A 913 7.23 8.27 -4.80
CA ASP A 913 5.84 8.61 -5.14
C ASP A 913 5.13 9.32 -3.97
N VAL A 914 5.30 8.82 -2.74
CA VAL A 914 4.62 9.33 -1.53
C VAL A 914 5.31 10.51 -0.86
N CYS A 915 6.54 10.86 -1.29
CA CYS A 915 7.27 11.96 -0.67
C CYS A 915 6.68 13.30 -1.12
N PRO A 916 5.99 14.06 -0.24
CA PRO A 916 5.35 15.31 -0.66
C PRO A 916 6.39 16.33 -1.14
N ASN A 917 7.58 16.35 -0.54
CA ASN A 917 8.66 17.31 -0.80
C ASN A 917 9.59 16.92 -1.94
N ARG A 918 9.39 15.75 -2.57
CA ARG A 918 10.30 15.20 -3.59
C ARG A 918 11.75 15.06 -3.09
N ALA A 919 11.91 14.74 -1.81
CA ALA A 919 13.20 14.49 -1.14
C ALA A 919 13.78 13.10 -1.44
N ASN A 920 12.97 12.16 -1.95
CA ASN A 920 13.49 10.89 -2.47
C ASN A 920 13.46 10.94 -4.01
N VAL A 921 14.54 10.49 -4.65
CA VAL A 921 14.65 10.38 -6.11
C VAL A 921 15.11 8.99 -6.50
N ALA A 922 14.75 8.55 -7.72
CA ALA A 922 15.22 7.28 -8.29
C ALA A 922 16.00 7.58 -9.57
N ILE A 923 17.27 7.18 -9.61
CA ILE A 923 18.18 7.40 -10.75
C ILE A 923 18.73 6.09 -11.29
N ALA A 924 18.98 6.01 -12.60
CA ALA A 924 19.46 4.79 -13.23
C ALA A 924 20.99 4.66 -13.09
N VAL A 925 21.47 3.84 -12.15
CA VAL A 925 22.92 3.69 -11.91
C VAL A 925 23.41 2.36 -12.48
N PRO A 926 24.31 2.34 -13.48
CA PRO A 926 24.85 1.10 -14.02
C PRO A 926 25.61 0.27 -12.96
N GLY A 927 25.65 -1.05 -13.14
CA GLY A 927 26.45 -1.96 -12.30
C GLY A 927 25.76 -2.44 -11.02
N PHE A 928 24.45 -2.23 -10.91
CA PHE A 928 23.60 -2.73 -9.82
C PHE A 928 22.60 -3.77 -10.34
N LYS A 929 22.03 -4.59 -9.44
CA LYS A 929 20.99 -5.56 -9.80
C LYS A 929 19.71 -4.83 -10.23
N ASP A 930 19.30 -3.85 -9.44
CA ASP A 930 18.16 -3.01 -9.76
C ASP A 930 18.65 -1.84 -10.60
N GLN A 931 18.01 -1.62 -11.75
CA GLN A 931 18.41 -0.56 -12.68
C GLN A 931 18.39 0.83 -12.01
N PHE A 932 17.44 1.05 -11.09
CA PHE A 932 17.23 2.34 -10.44
C PHE A 932 17.58 2.27 -8.96
N GLN A 933 18.43 3.18 -8.51
CA GLN A 933 18.80 3.34 -7.11
C GLN A 933 18.07 4.54 -6.51
N THR A 934 17.54 4.35 -5.29
CA THR A 934 16.85 5.41 -4.56
C THR A 934 17.85 6.22 -3.74
N LEU A 935 17.87 7.53 -3.94
CA LEU A 935 18.66 8.48 -3.18
C LEU A 935 17.76 9.42 -2.38
N HIS A 936 18.24 9.88 -1.24
CA HIS A 936 17.59 10.84 -0.37
C HIS A 936 18.30 12.20 -0.46
N LEU A 937 17.55 13.28 -0.57
CA LEU A 937 18.02 14.66 -0.66
C LEU A 937 17.68 15.37 0.65
N ASP A 938 18.68 15.50 1.52
CA ASP A 938 18.51 15.96 2.91
C ASP A 938 17.84 17.33 2.99
N ALA A 939 18.30 18.26 2.13
CA ALA A 939 17.85 19.64 2.08
C ALA A 939 16.33 19.82 1.85
N TYR A 940 15.61 18.81 1.37
CA TYR A 940 14.16 18.89 1.11
C TYR A 940 13.32 18.11 2.11
N CYS A 941 13.97 17.34 2.98
CA CYS A 941 13.31 16.46 3.91
C CYS A 941 12.99 17.19 5.20
N ASN A 942 11.79 16.94 5.72
CA ASN A 942 11.36 17.37 7.05
C ASN A 942 11.05 16.20 7.98
N GLU A 943 11.53 15.01 7.60
CA GLU A 943 11.29 13.75 8.32
C GLU A 943 9.80 13.48 8.63
N CYS A 944 8.88 13.87 7.74
CA CYS A 944 7.44 13.67 7.98
C CYS A 944 7.03 12.22 8.26
N GLY A 945 7.84 11.24 7.84
CA GLY A 945 7.64 9.81 8.09
C GLY A 945 6.90 9.08 6.98
N ASN A 946 6.25 9.80 6.04
CA ASN A 946 5.34 9.20 5.07
C ASN A 946 6.02 8.13 4.17
N CYS A 947 7.27 8.33 3.76
CA CYS A 947 7.99 7.33 2.96
C CYS A 947 8.37 6.07 3.74
N ALA A 948 8.52 6.14 5.07
CA ALA A 948 8.76 4.96 5.91
C ALA A 948 7.49 4.12 6.04
N GLN A 949 6.33 4.76 6.15
CA GLN A 949 5.04 4.10 6.30
C GLN A 949 4.73 3.11 5.17
N PHE A 950 5.09 3.45 3.93
CA PHE A 950 4.82 2.62 2.75
C PHE A 950 6.01 1.78 2.29
N CYS A 951 7.13 1.82 3.02
CA CYS A 951 8.30 0.99 2.71
C CYS A 951 7.96 -0.47 3.07
N PRO A 952 8.06 -1.42 2.13
CA PRO A 952 7.75 -2.82 2.45
C PRO A 952 8.85 -3.48 3.32
N TRP A 953 10.04 -2.87 3.36
CA TRP A 953 11.14 -3.25 4.25
C TRP A 953 10.98 -2.59 5.62
N GLN A 954 11.56 -3.20 6.66
CA GLN A 954 11.67 -2.58 7.98
C GLN A 954 12.76 -1.50 7.94
N GLY A 955 12.41 -0.31 7.47
CA GLY A 955 13.34 0.80 7.36
C GLY A 955 12.67 2.12 6.99
N LYS A 956 13.46 3.18 7.06
CA LYS A 956 13.07 4.56 6.85
C LYS A 956 13.88 5.09 5.67
N PRO A 957 13.28 5.21 4.46
CA PRO A 957 14.01 5.67 3.28
C PRO A 957 14.76 7.00 3.48
N TYR A 958 14.21 7.92 4.27
CA TYR A 958 14.82 9.22 4.58
C TYR A 958 16.03 9.14 5.55
N GLN A 959 16.29 7.98 6.16
CA GLN A 959 17.43 7.74 7.07
C GLN A 959 18.39 6.68 6.55
N ASP A 960 17.87 5.62 5.92
CA ASP A 960 18.64 4.43 5.57
C ASP A 960 19.20 4.45 4.14
N LYS A 961 18.65 5.30 3.25
CA LYS A 961 19.15 5.44 1.87
C LYS A 961 20.32 6.39 1.77
N VAL A 962 21.08 6.22 0.68
CA VAL A 962 22.19 7.11 0.32
C VAL A 962 21.69 8.55 0.31
N THR A 963 22.17 9.35 1.26
CA THR A 963 21.77 10.72 1.46
C THR A 963 22.77 11.67 0.79
N ILE A 964 22.26 12.59 -0.02
CA ILE A 964 23.01 13.70 -0.59
C ILE A 964 22.81 14.89 0.34
N PHE A 965 23.93 15.42 0.84
CA PHE A 965 23.94 16.62 1.67
C PHE A 965 24.41 17.81 0.84
N SER A 966 23.66 18.91 0.89
CA SER A 966 24.02 20.15 0.20
C SER A 966 24.95 21.05 1.03
N LEU A 967 24.96 20.92 2.36
CA LEU A 967 25.80 21.68 3.27
C LEU A 967 26.63 20.76 4.19
N SER A 968 27.84 21.21 4.53
CA SER A 968 28.71 20.48 5.45
C SER A 968 28.08 20.30 6.84
N GLU A 969 27.38 21.32 7.33
CA GLU A 969 26.74 21.29 8.66
C GLU A 969 25.66 20.21 8.74
N ASP A 970 24.86 20.03 7.68
CA ASP A 970 23.82 19.00 7.65
C ASP A 970 24.46 17.60 7.63
N PHE A 971 25.53 17.43 6.84
CA PHE A 971 26.32 16.20 6.86
C PHE A 971 26.84 15.92 8.28
N ASP A 972 27.42 16.91 8.95
CA ASP A 972 27.99 16.78 10.29
C ASP A 972 26.95 16.48 11.37
N ASN A 973 25.76 17.04 11.25
CA ASN A 973 24.65 16.84 12.19
C ASN A 973 23.80 15.59 11.89
N SER A 974 24.05 14.89 10.80
CA SER A 974 23.33 13.67 10.40
C SER A 974 24.11 12.40 10.73
N ARG A 975 23.39 11.28 10.83
CA ARG A 975 23.96 9.93 10.93
C ARG A 975 23.73 9.09 9.68
N ASN A 976 23.00 9.62 8.70
CA ASN A 976 22.61 8.86 7.52
C ASN A 976 23.85 8.45 6.70
N PRO A 977 23.83 7.27 6.06
CA PRO A 977 24.81 6.92 5.05
C PRO A 977 24.64 7.87 3.85
N GLY A 978 25.73 8.35 3.28
CA GLY A 978 25.64 9.40 2.28
C GLY A 978 26.93 10.16 2.06
N PHE A 979 26.83 11.30 1.38
CA PHE A 979 28.00 12.11 1.07
C PHE A 979 27.70 13.60 0.95
N TYR A 980 28.74 14.38 1.23
CA TYR A 980 28.82 15.81 0.97
C TYR A 980 30.01 16.09 0.06
N LEU A 981 29.80 16.90 -0.97
CA LEU A 981 30.86 17.36 -1.87
C LEU A 981 31.11 18.85 -1.61
N ALA A 982 32.29 19.18 -1.09
CA ALA A 982 32.69 20.58 -0.92
C ALA A 982 33.02 21.17 -2.30
N GLU A 983 32.52 22.38 -2.59
CA GLU A 983 32.60 23.05 -3.90
C GLU A 983 33.92 22.82 -4.63
N GLY A 984 33.80 22.24 -5.83
CA GLY A 984 34.83 22.20 -6.85
C GLY A 984 34.27 22.79 -8.12
N HIS A 985 34.29 24.12 -8.24
CA HIS A 985 33.76 24.82 -9.42
C HIS A 985 34.52 24.52 -10.74
N ASP A 986 35.54 23.66 -10.70
CA ASP A 986 36.37 23.24 -11.85
C ASP A 986 36.39 21.71 -12.07
N GLY A 987 35.35 21.00 -11.61
CA GLY A 987 35.06 19.60 -11.96
C GLY A 987 35.47 18.55 -10.93
N GLY A 988 36.25 18.87 -9.91
CA GLY A 988 36.59 17.92 -8.83
C GLY A 988 36.67 18.61 -7.48
N GLY A 989 36.52 17.86 -6.38
CA GLY A 989 36.43 18.44 -5.04
C GLY A 989 36.74 17.47 -3.89
N GLU A 990 36.76 18.00 -2.67
CA GLU A 990 36.85 17.19 -1.45
C GLU A 990 35.50 16.51 -1.20
N LEU A 991 35.54 15.18 -1.14
CA LEU A 991 34.38 14.33 -0.96
C LEU A 991 34.39 13.75 0.46
N ARG A 992 33.34 14.02 1.23
CA ARG A 992 33.13 13.46 2.56
C ARG A 992 32.05 12.38 2.46
N VAL A 993 32.38 11.14 2.79
CA VAL A 993 31.46 9.99 2.68
C VAL A 993 31.21 9.39 4.05
N ARG A 994 29.97 9.06 4.37
CA ARG A 994 29.59 8.30 5.57
C ARG A 994 28.97 6.97 5.19
N GLN A 995 29.48 5.88 5.75
CA GLN A 995 28.89 4.54 5.61
C GLN A 995 29.32 3.67 6.80
N GLY A 996 28.41 2.82 7.30
CA GLY A 996 28.73 1.90 8.41
C GLY A 996 29.09 2.61 9.73
N GLY A 997 28.66 3.86 9.92
CA GLY A 997 29.03 4.68 11.08
C GLY A 997 30.41 5.35 10.99
N GLU A 998 31.19 5.07 9.94
CA GLU A 998 32.49 5.70 9.70
C GLU A 998 32.38 6.86 8.70
N THR A 999 33.31 7.82 8.80
CA THR A 999 33.41 8.95 7.87
C THR A 999 34.76 8.93 7.16
N TYR A 1000 34.73 8.99 5.84
CA TYR A 1000 35.89 8.96 4.96
C TYR A 1000 36.05 10.31 4.28
N ARG A 1001 37.31 10.70 4.03
CA ARG A 1001 37.66 11.86 3.21
C ARG A 1001 38.36 11.36 1.95
N LEU A 1002 37.77 11.66 0.82
CA LEU A 1002 38.22 11.27 -0.51
C LEU A 1002 38.30 12.50 -1.40
N THR A 1003 38.77 12.32 -2.62
CA THR A 1003 38.71 13.34 -3.67
C THR A 1003 37.99 12.75 -4.88
N ILE A 1004 37.26 13.59 -5.60
CA ILE A 1004 36.70 13.28 -6.92
C ILE A 1004 37.33 14.22 -7.93
N ASP A 1005 37.74 13.70 -9.10
CA ASP A 1005 38.34 14.51 -10.17
C ASP A 1005 37.30 15.03 -11.18
N ALA A 1006 37.76 15.92 -12.08
CA ALA A 1006 36.99 16.46 -13.21
C ALA A 1006 36.39 15.42 -14.16
N GLN A 1007 36.86 14.18 -14.12
CA GLN A 1007 36.33 13.07 -14.89
C GLN A 1007 35.42 12.17 -14.05
N SER A 1008 34.97 12.66 -12.88
CA SER A 1008 34.12 11.96 -11.92
C SER A 1008 34.77 10.69 -11.35
N ARG A 1009 36.10 10.56 -11.38
CA ARG A 1009 36.82 9.41 -10.83
C ARG A 1009 37.23 9.69 -9.40
N ILE A 1010 37.07 8.67 -8.55
CA ILE A 1010 37.50 8.69 -7.16
C ILE A 1010 38.73 7.77 -7.06
N PRO A 1011 39.96 8.28 -6.91
CA PRO A 1011 41.13 7.44 -6.73
C PRO A 1011 41.13 6.81 -5.34
N ASN A 1012 41.74 5.62 -5.20
CA ASN A 1012 41.94 4.92 -3.93
C ASN A 1012 40.62 4.64 -3.15
N VAL A 1013 39.56 4.21 -3.84
CA VAL A 1013 38.28 3.83 -3.23
C VAL A 1013 38.50 2.69 -2.21
N PRO A 1014 38.15 2.89 -0.92
CA PRO A 1014 38.13 1.80 0.05
C PRO A 1014 37.14 0.72 -0.40
N GLU A 1015 37.49 -0.55 -0.23
CA GLU A 1015 36.65 -1.69 -0.68
C GLU A 1015 35.20 -1.58 -0.17
N ALA A 1016 35.03 -1.18 1.10
CA ALA A 1016 33.72 -0.99 1.74
C ALA A 1016 32.84 0.09 1.08
N LEU A 1017 33.43 1.04 0.32
CA LEU A 1017 32.73 2.14 -0.32
C LEU A 1017 32.49 1.92 -1.83
N GLY A 1018 32.82 0.76 -2.38
CA GLY A 1018 32.76 0.51 -3.83
C GLY A 1018 31.43 0.93 -4.48
N ASP A 1019 30.31 0.47 -3.92
CA ASP A 1019 28.98 0.81 -4.44
C ASP A 1019 28.58 2.27 -4.18
N MET A 1020 28.90 2.81 -3.00
CA MET A 1020 28.66 4.21 -2.66
C MET A 1020 29.43 5.16 -3.60
N CYS A 1021 30.72 4.91 -3.83
CA CYS A 1021 31.55 5.67 -4.75
C CYS A 1021 31.06 5.53 -6.21
N ARG A 1022 30.54 4.37 -6.61
CA ARG A 1022 29.90 4.21 -7.94
C ARG A 1022 28.69 5.16 -8.08
N ILE A 1023 27.83 5.22 -7.07
CA ILE A 1023 26.70 6.15 -7.04
C ILE A 1023 27.18 7.60 -7.07
N ILE A 1024 28.16 7.97 -6.24
CA ILE A 1024 28.70 9.33 -6.17
C ILE A 1024 29.27 9.77 -7.52
N SER A 1025 30.13 8.94 -8.14
CA SER A 1025 30.69 9.21 -9.45
C SER A 1025 29.61 9.39 -10.52
N HIS A 1026 28.56 8.57 -10.49
CA HIS A 1026 27.46 8.66 -11.44
C HIS A 1026 26.61 9.93 -11.23
N VAL A 1027 26.30 10.27 -9.97
CA VAL A 1027 25.61 11.50 -9.61
C VAL A 1027 26.43 12.72 -10.06
N HIS A 1028 27.73 12.73 -9.80
CA HIS A 1028 28.60 13.83 -10.20
C HIS A 1028 28.67 13.99 -11.74
N ALA A 1029 28.71 12.89 -12.49
CA ALA A 1029 28.80 12.93 -13.94
C ALA A 1029 27.48 13.31 -14.64
N HIS A 1030 26.35 12.75 -14.19
CA HIS A 1030 25.08 12.77 -14.93
C HIS A 1030 23.95 13.50 -14.19
N HIS A 1031 24.04 13.60 -12.86
CA HIS A 1031 22.99 14.18 -12.02
C HIS A 1031 23.50 15.28 -11.09
N HIS A 1032 24.50 16.06 -11.55
CA HIS A 1032 25.14 17.12 -10.76
C HIS A 1032 24.15 18.19 -10.29
N TYR A 1033 23.01 18.35 -10.96
CA TYR A 1033 21.91 19.21 -10.54
C TYR A 1033 21.30 18.81 -9.17
N LEU A 1034 21.52 17.58 -8.69
CA LEU A 1034 21.15 17.13 -7.35
C LEU A 1034 22.15 17.58 -6.27
N LEU A 1035 23.35 18.03 -6.66
CA LEU A 1035 24.39 18.55 -5.77
C LEU A 1035 24.30 20.07 -5.59
N GLY A 1036 23.25 20.70 -6.11
CA GLY A 1036 23.10 22.15 -6.18
C GLY A 1036 23.10 22.82 -4.80
N ALA A 1037 23.58 24.07 -4.79
CA ALA A 1037 23.55 24.92 -3.60
C ALA A 1037 22.11 25.16 -3.11
N VAL A 1038 21.98 25.29 -1.79
CA VAL A 1038 20.74 25.62 -1.08
C VAL A 1038 21.00 26.78 -0.13
N ALA A 1039 19.95 27.48 0.30
CA ALA A 1039 20.10 28.54 1.30
C ALA A 1039 20.57 27.96 2.65
N ALA A 1040 21.56 28.63 3.26
CA ALA A 1040 22.07 28.32 4.59
C ALA A 1040 21.04 28.55 5.71
#